data_AF-A0A800CIW5-F1
#
_entry.id   AF-A0A800CIW5-F1
#
_cell.length_a   1.000
_cell.length_b   1.000
_cell.length_c   1.000
_cell.angle_alpha   90.00
_cell.angle_beta   90.00
_cell.angle_gamma   90.00
#
_symmetry.space_group_name_H-M   'P 1'
#
loop_
_entity.id
_entity.type
_entity.pdbx_description
1 polymer ?
#
loop_
_entity_poly.entity_id
_entity_poly.type
_entity_poly.pdbx_seq_one_letter_code
_entity_poly.pdbx_strand_id
1 'polypeptide(L)'
;MISKSGSKHNKSKGQALVEFALIISVLLMMMFLIIESGRILWAWNTVQHAAREGARYAVTGKTQLTTCPVDFGLDKFVQTNGGRNVCEITPERSNYRLASIIEKVHSQLLALPLDESSNTFEDDYYYNIEVWGGKINPDTGEYTLEYDYPGQPGLAVVVRATYQVSIITPFFRPIRTTIPVFGQETLNNEPFGQQSVNTTGSALPPPLPSVPTPGVTPSPSPSPTPSLTPSPGPPTETPTNTPLPRCDVQFEGFPIAGDNFVNITGDIGTTVTIIDLTTGSTLGSAQLLDRDGHACDGFATISLNELLQEGHVLLAESSDTSTDTAVVLALPPTNTPTSTFTPVPTNTPTSTPTITPTYTPSNPYIILLPTCGAGPNVQFTILGFNWDTYEGIVLQWEGVNQLLIQAGTHNGNFSYTWSFSGVSDGQYEVRAYSTGTGAEFDEDIKYFEVPCSNIPTSTPEPSATPTLSPADLVMFSPPQLISTPPIVAYEPVQFSVIITNSGQTDVNSQFFVDVYLDPTNIFTDHIPLSESGGYVAVSSLAGGASRVLTITSPLGFQNSPASHQVYGMVDSVRQIAESVETNNISQPATVIDVTPAATPTPSPTPDGTNTIAGRVYILTTELLPQFRAVVRLVDPGLPGNGVIGITQTDFNGVYVFNNVPTAVNPGGYTVTACVYIDNTSYFGFRTGITVPNNNANLFMLEGPCS
;
A
#
# COMPACT_ATOMS: atom_id res chain seq x y z
N MET A 1 -7.67 93.68 31.18
CA MET A 1 -8.13 92.30 30.90
C MET A 1 -7.89 92.02 29.43
N ILE A 2 -6.96 91.13 29.06
CA ILE A 2 -6.93 90.54 27.72
C ILE A 2 -6.66 89.03 27.90
N SER A 3 -7.57 88.27 27.30
CA SER A 3 -7.84 86.84 27.52
C SER A 3 -6.79 85.93 26.89
N LYS A 4 -6.41 84.86 27.60
CA LYS A 4 -5.63 83.73 27.07
C LYS A 4 -6.50 82.94 26.09
N SER A 5 -6.10 82.86 24.82
CA SER A 5 -6.64 81.89 23.87
C SER A 5 -5.70 80.70 23.78
N GLY A 6 -6.12 79.56 24.33
CA GLY A 6 -5.39 78.29 24.23
C GLY A 6 -5.50 77.70 22.82
N SER A 7 -4.37 77.54 22.16
CA SER A 7 -4.24 76.80 20.89
C SER A 7 -4.42 75.30 21.15
N LYS A 8 -5.51 74.72 20.63
CA LYS A 8 -5.74 73.26 20.58
C LYS A 8 -4.66 72.61 19.70
N HIS A 9 -3.82 71.78 20.28
CA HIS A 9 -2.94 70.86 19.55
C HIS A 9 -3.78 69.89 18.70
N ASN A 10 -3.71 70.05 17.37
CA ASN A 10 -4.25 69.08 16.42
C ASN A 10 -3.38 67.81 16.48
N LYS A 11 -3.91 66.75 17.12
CA LYS A 11 -3.28 65.43 17.15
C LYS A 11 -3.11 64.90 15.72
N SER A 12 -1.89 64.46 15.43
CA SER A 12 -1.38 64.21 14.09
C SER A 12 -1.99 62.95 13.46
N LYS A 13 -2.43 63.07 12.20
CA LYS A 13 -2.94 61.92 11.41
C LYS A 13 -1.83 60.94 11.00
N GLY A 14 -0.55 61.31 11.17
CA GLY A 14 0.61 60.47 10.85
C GLY A 14 1.04 59.55 12.00
N GLN A 15 0.82 59.94 13.25
CA GLN A 15 1.24 59.13 14.41
C GLN A 15 0.52 57.78 14.48
N ALA A 16 -0.79 57.74 14.20
CA ALA A 16 -1.57 56.51 14.19
C ALA A 16 -1.09 55.51 13.12
N LEU A 17 -0.60 55.99 11.98
CA LEU A 17 -0.07 55.13 10.91
C LEU A 17 1.26 54.49 11.32
N VAL A 18 2.13 55.23 12.02
CA VAL A 18 3.41 54.71 12.53
C VAL A 18 3.18 53.70 13.67
N GLU A 19 2.27 54.00 14.60
CA GLU A 19 1.88 53.07 15.67
C GLU A 19 1.29 51.77 15.09
N PHE A 20 0.42 51.87 14.09
CA PHE A 20 -0.13 50.70 13.39
C PHE A 20 0.95 49.88 12.68
N ALA A 21 1.89 50.54 11.97
CA ALA A 21 2.98 49.86 11.27
C ALA A 21 3.90 49.07 12.22
N LEU A 22 4.17 49.59 13.43
CA LEU A 22 4.96 48.88 14.43
C LEU A 22 4.21 47.69 15.03
N ILE A 23 2.92 47.85 15.34
CA ILE A 23 2.09 46.77 15.92
C ILE A 23 1.90 45.63 14.92
N ILE A 24 1.59 45.94 13.66
CA ILE A 24 1.37 44.90 12.64
C ILE A 24 2.64 44.10 12.35
N SER A 25 3.82 44.73 12.37
CA SER A 25 5.09 44.01 12.20
C SER A 25 5.33 43.00 13.33
N VAL A 26 5.10 43.39 14.59
CA VAL A 26 5.24 42.48 15.75
C VAL A 26 4.18 41.37 15.70
N LEU A 27 2.94 41.72 15.35
CA LEU A 27 1.84 40.76 15.24
C LEU A 27 2.11 39.71 14.16
N LEU A 28 2.58 40.12 12.97
CA LEU A 28 2.92 39.21 11.89
C LEU A 28 4.10 38.30 12.27
N MET A 29 5.11 38.83 12.95
CA MET A 29 6.22 38.03 13.48
C MET A 29 5.71 36.96 14.46
N MET A 30 4.81 37.31 15.37
CA MET A 30 4.19 36.36 16.31
C MET A 30 3.34 35.30 15.59
N MET A 31 2.53 35.72 14.60
CA MET A 31 1.69 34.79 13.83
C MET A 31 2.54 33.79 13.04
N PHE A 32 3.60 34.25 12.37
CA PHE A 32 4.51 33.39 11.64
C PHE A 32 5.28 32.44 12.56
N LEU A 33 5.66 32.87 13.76
CA LEU A 33 6.29 32.00 14.75
C LEU A 33 5.37 30.86 15.15
N ILE A 34 4.09 31.15 15.40
CA ILE A 34 3.09 30.13 15.76
C ILE A 34 2.89 29.14 14.61
N ILE A 35 2.78 29.64 13.37
CA ILE A 35 2.59 28.80 12.18
C ILE A 35 3.78 27.86 11.98
N GLU A 36 5.03 28.37 12.07
CA GLU A 36 6.21 27.52 11.90
C GLU A 36 6.36 26.52 13.04
N SER A 37 6.13 26.94 14.29
CA SER A 37 6.21 26.04 15.44
C SER A 37 5.20 24.89 15.33
N GLY A 38 3.98 25.19 14.87
CA GLY A 38 2.95 24.17 14.63
C GLY A 38 3.36 23.16 13.56
N ARG A 39 3.96 23.63 12.45
CA ARG A 39 4.45 22.75 11.38
C ARG A 39 5.61 21.86 11.83
N ILE A 40 6.54 22.41 12.62
CA ILE A 40 7.68 21.67 13.18
C ILE A 40 7.19 20.59 14.14
N LEU A 41 6.28 20.94 15.05
CA LEU A 41 5.70 19.98 16.01
C LEU A 41 4.88 18.89 15.32
N TRP A 42 4.13 19.25 14.28
CA TRP A 42 3.42 18.28 13.46
C TRP A 42 4.38 17.29 12.79
N ALA A 43 5.42 17.81 12.12
CA ALA A 43 6.43 16.96 11.48
C ALA A 43 7.15 16.05 12.48
N TRP A 44 7.53 16.58 13.65
CA TRP A 44 8.18 15.81 14.71
C TRP A 44 7.29 14.67 15.23
N ASN A 45 6.00 14.93 15.48
CA ASN A 45 5.06 13.89 15.88
C ASN A 45 4.87 12.82 14.81
N THR A 46 4.81 13.21 13.53
CA THR A 46 4.67 12.27 12.42
C THR A 46 5.90 11.36 12.29
N VAL A 47 7.12 11.90 12.35
CA VAL A 47 8.33 11.06 12.28
C VAL A 47 8.48 10.14 13.50
N GLN A 48 8.08 10.59 14.70
CA GLN A 48 8.09 9.74 15.90
C GLN A 48 7.07 8.61 15.81
N HIS A 49 5.87 8.90 15.32
CA HIS A 49 4.86 7.87 15.06
C HIS A 49 5.35 6.85 14.03
N ALA A 50 5.93 7.32 12.93
CA ALA A 50 6.49 6.46 11.89
C ALA A 50 7.60 5.53 12.41
N ALA A 51 8.52 6.06 13.22
CA ALA A 51 9.58 5.27 13.85
C ALA A 51 9.00 4.19 14.78
N ARG A 52 7.98 4.52 15.58
CA ARG A 52 7.32 3.57 16.49
C ARG A 52 6.64 2.42 15.75
N GLU A 53 5.90 2.74 14.69
CA GLU A 53 5.24 1.71 13.89
C GLU A 53 6.25 0.82 13.13
N GLY A 54 7.34 1.41 12.63
CA GLY A 54 8.44 0.66 12.04
C GLY A 54 9.12 -0.28 13.04
N ALA A 55 9.39 0.17 14.26
CA ALA A 55 9.99 -0.66 15.30
C ALA A 55 9.06 -1.80 15.74
N ARG A 56 7.76 -1.53 15.96
CA ARG A 56 6.76 -2.56 16.29
C ARG A 56 6.71 -3.65 15.23
N TYR A 57 6.79 -3.25 13.97
CA TYR A 57 6.85 -4.17 12.85
C TYR A 57 8.15 -4.98 12.83
N ALA A 58 9.30 -4.33 13.02
CA ALA A 58 10.63 -4.96 13.02
C ALA A 58 10.76 -6.10 14.05
N VAL A 59 10.14 -5.93 15.22
CA VAL A 59 10.13 -6.90 16.34
C VAL A 59 9.56 -8.25 15.92
N THR A 60 8.52 -8.26 15.07
CA THR A 60 7.81 -9.49 14.69
C THR A 60 8.65 -10.47 13.89
N GLY A 61 9.81 -10.05 13.38
CA GLY A 61 10.65 -10.90 12.54
C GLY A 61 10.06 -11.26 11.17
N LYS A 62 8.86 -10.75 10.86
CA LYS A 62 8.14 -11.03 9.62
C LYS A 62 8.72 -10.23 8.47
N THR A 63 8.66 -10.82 7.28
CA THR A 63 8.91 -10.14 6.01
C THR A 63 7.60 -10.11 5.25
N GLN A 64 7.02 -8.94 5.01
CA GLN A 64 5.87 -8.80 4.10
C GLN A 64 6.29 -8.89 2.63
N LEU A 65 7.57 -8.68 2.36
CA LEU A 65 8.19 -8.78 1.03
C LEU A 65 8.83 -10.15 0.85
N THR A 66 8.50 -10.86 -0.22
CA THR A 66 9.13 -12.16 -0.60
C THR A 66 10.20 -12.00 -1.68
N THR A 67 10.25 -10.83 -2.32
CA THR A 67 11.28 -10.37 -3.25
C THR A 67 11.59 -8.91 -2.93
N CYS A 68 12.78 -8.43 -3.25
CA CYS A 68 13.12 -7.03 -3.13
C CYS A 68 12.54 -6.37 -4.37
N PRO A 69 11.55 -5.47 -4.26
CA PRO A 69 11.19 -4.65 -5.38
C PRO A 69 12.45 -3.91 -5.82
N VAL A 70 12.83 -4.01 -7.09
CA VAL A 70 13.86 -3.11 -7.65
C VAL A 70 13.42 -1.64 -7.61
N ASP A 71 12.17 -1.39 -7.25
CA ASP A 71 11.66 -0.07 -6.98
C ASP A 71 10.81 -0.11 -5.72
N PHE A 72 11.33 0.48 -4.64
CA PHE A 72 10.45 1.11 -3.66
C PHE A 72 9.63 2.26 -4.28
N GLY A 73 9.84 2.60 -5.57
CA GLY A 73 9.28 3.79 -6.23
C GLY A 73 9.92 5.09 -5.73
N LEU A 74 10.98 4.97 -4.92
CA LEU A 74 11.67 6.07 -4.26
C LEU A 74 13.14 5.98 -4.66
N ASP A 75 13.59 6.92 -5.51
CA ASP A 75 14.97 7.00 -6.00
C ASP A 75 16.01 6.95 -4.86
N LYS A 76 15.63 7.35 -3.65
CA LYS A 76 16.44 7.41 -2.43
C LYS A 76 16.93 6.06 -1.87
N PHE A 77 16.12 5.00 -2.00
CA PHE A 77 16.42 3.66 -1.42
C PHE A 77 16.76 2.62 -2.51
N VAL A 78 17.02 3.08 -3.73
CA VAL A 78 17.43 2.30 -4.89
C VAL A 78 18.87 2.67 -5.26
N GLN A 79 19.65 1.70 -5.77
CA GLN A 79 21.03 1.92 -6.21
C GLN A 79 21.11 2.59 -7.60
N THR A 80 20.27 3.58 -7.87
CA THR A 80 20.37 4.45 -9.05
C THR A 80 21.00 5.78 -8.61
N ASN A 81 22.02 6.26 -9.32
CA ASN A 81 22.62 7.58 -9.11
C ASN A 81 23.13 7.93 -7.68
N GLY A 82 23.54 6.93 -6.88
CA GLY A 82 24.17 7.15 -5.56
C GLY A 82 23.26 6.99 -4.33
N GLY A 83 22.06 6.43 -4.48
CA GLY A 83 21.17 6.05 -3.37
C GLY A 83 21.63 4.83 -2.56
N ARG A 84 20.95 4.57 -1.42
CA ARG A 84 21.28 3.50 -0.47
C ARG A 84 20.65 2.16 -0.91
N ASN A 85 21.45 1.10 -1.07
CA ASN A 85 20.94 -0.23 -1.47
C ASN A 85 20.42 -1.04 -0.28
N VAL A 86 19.18 -0.77 0.13
CA VAL A 86 18.50 -1.44 1.25
C VAL A 86 18.04 -2.86 0.88
N CYS A 87 17.92 -3.12 -0.41
CA CYS A 87 17.33 -4.31 -1.01
C CYS A 87 18.38 -5.21 -1.68
N GLU A 88 19.63 -5.17 -1.22
CA GLU A 88 20.71 -5.92 -1.88
C GLU A 88 20.47 -7.44 -1.75
N ILE A 89 20.29 -8.10 -2.90
CA ILE A 89 20.24 -9.56 -3.02
C ILE A 89 21.63 -10.04 -3.46
N THR A 90 22.43 -10.53 -2.52
CA THR A 90 23.64 -11.31 -2.82
C THR A 90 23.39 -12.79 -2.50
N PRO A 91 24.21 -13.72 -3.03
CA PRO A 91 24.11 -15.15 -2.68
C PRO A 91 24.26 -15.43 -1.17
N GLU A 92 24.81 -14.48 -0.41
CA GLU A 92 25.12 -14.62 1.01
C GLU A 92 24.18 -13.80 1.93
N ARG A 93 23.48 -12.79 1.38
CA ARG A 93 22.61 -11.85 2.14
C ARG A 93 21.36 -11.52 1.32
N SER A 94 20.17 -11.79 1.88
CA SER A 94 18.90 -11.27 1.35
C SER A 94 18.19 -10.50 2.46
N ASN A 95 18.10 -9.18 2.30
CA ASN A 95 17.63 -8.25 3.33
C ASN A 95 16.14 -7.88 3.19
N TYR A 96 15.28 -8.82 2.79
CA TYR A 96 13.83 -8.58 2.63
C TYR A 96 13.17 -8.04 3.91
N ARG A 97 13.72 -8.42 5.07
CA ARG A 97 13.27 -7.94 6.37
C ARG A 97 13.64 -6.49 6.65
N LEU A 98 14.84 -6.05 6.23
CA LEU A 98 15.23 -4.65 6.34
C LEU A 98 14.32 -3.79 5.45
N ALA A 99 14.15 -4.22 4.21
CA ALA A 99 13.32 -3.58 3.21
C ALA A 99 11.89 -3.34 3.71
N SER A 100 11.27 -4.37 4.29
CA SER A 100 9.90 -4.27 4.79
C SER A 100 9.76 -3.37 6.02
N ILE A 101 10.81 -3.23 6.85
CA ILE A 101 10.83 -2.24 7.95
C ILE A 101 10.86 -0.83 7.38
N ILE A 102 11.70 -0.56 6.38
CA ILE A 102 11.81 0.77 5.76
C ILE A 102 10.51 1.18 5.08
N GLU A 103 9.89 0.26 4.33
CA GLU A 103 8.58 0.47 3.72
C GLU A 103 7.51 0.81 4.76
N LYS A 104 7.47 0.06 5.87
CA LYS A 104 6.52 0.32 6.94
C LYS A 104 6.67 1.73 7.51
N VAL A 105 7.90 2.19 7.72
CA VAL A 105 8.17 3.56 8.19
C VAL A 105 7.75 4.59 7.14
N HIS A 106 8.10 4.38 5.87
CA HIS A 106 7.77 5.29 4.78
C HIS A 106 6.25 5.48 4.62
N SER A 107 5.46 4.41 4.71
CA SER A 107 4.00 4.47 4.65
C SER A 107 3.38 5.41 5.70
N GLN A 108 4.05 5.60 6.83
CA GLN A 108 3.60 6.47 7.92
C GLN A 108 4.07 7.92 7.77
N LEU A 109 4.96 8.21 6.81
CA LEU A 109 5.47 9.55 6.50
C LEU A 109 4.66 10.27 5.42
N LEU A 110 3.72 9.61 4.74
CA LEU A 110 2.94 10.15 3.62
C LEU A 110 2.14 11.43 3.92
N ALA A 111 1.91 11.73 5.21
CA ALA A 111 1.29 13.00 5.60
C ALA A 111 2.22 14.21 5.41
N LEU A 112 3.54 14.00 5.32
CA LEU A 112 4.54 15.04 5.09
C LEU A 112 4.84 15.16 3.59
N PRO A 113 5.13 16.36 3.06
CA PRO A 113 5.76 16.46 1.74
C PRO A 113 7.16 15.87 1.83
N LEU A 114 7.46 14.87 1.00
CA LEU A 114 8.75 14.17 0.95
C LEU A 114 9.46 14.48 -0.37
N ASP A 115 10.76 14.78 -0.31
CA ASP A 115 11.61 14.78 -1.49
C ASP A 115 12.25 13.39 -1.67
N GLU A 116 11.67 12.64 -2.59
CA GLU A 116 12.06 11.27 -2.94
C GLU A 116 13.35 11.20 -3.77
N SER A 117 13.76 12.33 -4.36
CA SER A 117 14.90 12.41 -5.27
C SER A 117 16.16 12.96 -4.59
N SER A 118 16.00 13.70 -3.49
CA SER A 118 17.13 14.31 -2.79
C SER A 118 17.88 13.32 -1.90
N ASN A 119 19.20 13.25 -2.10
CA ASN A 119 20.14 12.59 -1.20
C ASN A 119 20.91 13.58 -0.30
N THR A 120 20.64 14.88 -0.42
CA THR A 120 21.34 15.92 0.34
C THR A 120 20.55 16.27 1.59
N PHE A 121 21.14 16.07 2.76
CA PHE A 121 20.48 16.33 4.04
C PHE A 121 19.91 17.75 4.17
N GLU A 122 20.47 18.74 3.47
CA GLU A 122 20.10 20.16 3.62
C GLU A 122 18.92 20.58 2.73
N ASP A 123 18.49 19.73 1.80
CA ASP A 123 17.43 20.04 0.84
C ASP A 123 16.06 20.16 1.51
N ASP A 124 15.20 20.98 0.90
CA ASP A 124 13.81 21.14 1.34
C ASP A 124 13.10 19.78 1.28
N TYR A 125 12.42 19.39 2.36
CA TYR A 125 11.65 18.15 2.45
C TYR A 125 12.48 16.85 2.37
N TYR A 126 13.81 16.95 2.54
CA TYR A 126 14.67 15.78 2.67
C TYR A 126 14.23 14.90 3.86
N TYR A 127 14.23 13.59 3.67
CA TYR A 127 13.97 12.62 4.74
C TYR A 127 14.92 11.42 4.70
N ASN A 128 15.17 10.74 5.80
CA ASN A 128 15.99 9.52 5.79
C ASN A 128 15.43 8.49 6.76
N ILE A 129 15.45 7.22 6.39
CA ILE A 129 15.04 6.11 7.23
C ILE A 129 16.26 5.24 7.49
N GLU A 130 16.45 4.86 8.74
CA GLU A 130 17.59 4.08 9.18
C GLU A 130 17.13 2.97 10.11
N VAL A 131 17.73 1.80 9.93
CA VAL A 131 17.48 0.64 10.77
C VAL A 131 18.83 0.09 11.22
N TRP A 132 18.96 -0.11 12.53
CA TRP A 132 20.15 -0.67 13.15
C TRP A 132 19.76 -1.92 13.93
N GLY A 133 20.49 -3.01 13.75
CA GLY A 133 20.14 -4.29 14.33
C GLY A 133 21.26 -4.85 15.18
N GLY A 134 20.91 -5.40 16.34
CA GLY A 134 21.84 -6.11 17.20
C GLY A 134 22.28 -7.42 16.56
N LYS A 135 23.58 -7.70 16.61
CA LYS A 135 24.21 -8.92 16.11
C LYS A 135 25.23 -9.40 17.12
N ILE A 136 25.18 -10.67 17.46
CA ILE A 136 26.23 -11.35 18.22
C ILE A 136 27.13 -12.09 17.24
N ASN A 137 28.44 -11.84 17.34
CA ASN A 137 29.43 -12.62 16.61
C ASN A 137 29.50 -14.05 17.21
N PRO A 138 29.23 -15.11 16.43
CA PRO A 138 29.20 -16.47 16.95
C PRO A 138 30.55 -16.98 17.47
N ASP A 139 31.67 -16.40 17.01
CA ASP A 139 33.02 -16.82 17.37
C ASP A 139 33.56 -16.07 18.61
N THR A 140 33.16 -14.82 18.82
CA THR A 140 33.67 -13.97 19.91
C THR A 140 32.65 -13.67 21.01
N GLY A 141 31.36 -13.89 20.76
CA GLY A 141 30.27 -13.53 21.68
C GLY A 141 30.02 -12.01 21.80
N GLU A 142 30.70 -11.20 20.99
CA GLU A 142 30.63 -9.75 21.01
C GLU A 142 29.32 -9.24 20.39
N TYR A 143 28.65 -8.31 21.08
CA TYR A 143 27.43 -7.65 20.60
C TYR A 143 27.77 -6.37 19.85
N THR A 144 27.26 -6.23 18.64
CA THR A 144 27.43 -5.04 17.80
C THR A 144 26.09 -4.60 17.21
N LEU A 145 25.88 -3.29 17.05
CA LEU A 145 24.77 -2.74 16.27
C LEU A 145 25.24 -2.50 14.83
N GLU A 146 24.69 -3.26 13.90
CA GLU A 146 25.01 -3.16 12.48
C GLU A 146 24.01 -2.25 11.76
N TYR A 147 24.51 -1.32 10.93
CA TYR A 147 23.69 -0.48 10.07
C TYR A 147 23.07 -1.28 8.93
N ASP A 148 21.85 -0.92 8.52
CA ASP A 148 21.11 -1.64 7.48
C ASP A 148 21.04 -3.15 7.79
N TYR A 149 20.74 -3.45 9.06
CA TYR A 149 20.57 -4.81 9.56
C TYR A 149 19.30 -4.86 10.44
N PRO A 150 18.38 -5.81 10.22
CA PRO A 150 17.13 -5.88 10.98
C PRO A 150 17.29 -6.53 12.38
N GLY A 151 18.51 -6.97 12.73
CA GLY A 151 18.85 -7.56 14.05
C GLY A 151 18.60 -9.06 14.14
N GLN A 152 19.30 -9.76 15.02
CA GLN A 152 19.06 -11.18 15.32
C GLN A 152 17.85 -11.36 16.27
N PRO A 153 17.28 -12.59 16.37
CA PRO A 153 16.22 -12.87 17.33
C PRO A 153 16.66 -12.58 18.76
N GLY A 154 15.80 -11.93 19.56
CA GLY A 154 16.08 -11.58 20.95
C GLY A 154 16.98 -10.36 21.16
N LEU A 155 17.51 -9.74 20.09
CA LEU A 155 18.38 -8.56 20.16
C LEU A 155 17.66 -7.28 19.73
N ALA A 156 18.17 -6.13 20.17
CA ALA A 156 17.59 -4.83 19.87
C ALA A 156 17.58 -4.51 18.36
N VAL A 157 16.51 -3.85 17.91
CA VAL A 157 16.38 -3.19 16.61
C VAL A 157 15.98 -1.74 16.84
N VAL A 158 16.74 -0.82 16.26
CA VAL A 158 16.54 0.63 16.33
C VAL A 158 16.03 1.09 14.98
N VAL A 159 14.89 1.78 14.97
CA VAL A 159 14.32 2.39 13.77
C VAL A 159 14.30 3.90 13.95
N ARG A 160 14.90 4.62 13.00
CA ARG A 160 15.01 6.09 13.02
C ARG A 160 14.50 6.69 11.71
N ALA A 161 13.64 7.69 11.83
CA ALA A 161 13.15 8.51 10.73
C ALA A 161 13.62 9.96 10.93
N THR A 162 14.27 10.55 9.94
CA THR A 162 14.75 11.94 9.96
C THR A 162 14.04 12.72 8.86
N TYR A 163 13.69 13.98 9.10
CA TYR A 163 12.96 14.82 8.14
C TYR A 163 13.37 16.29 8.25
N GLN A 164 13.51 16.98 7.11
CA GLN A 164 13.79 18.39 7.01
C GLN A 164 12.50 19.19 6.78
N VAL A 165 12.11 19.94 7.81
CA VAL A 165 10.97 20.86 7.72
C VAL A 165 11.41 22.13 7.00
N SER A 166 10.88 22.39 5.79
CA SER A 166 11.14 23.63 5.07
C SER A 166 10.40 24.83 5.69
N ILE A 167 11.12 25.93 5.92
CA ILE A 167 10.60 27.18 6.48
C ILE A 167 9.98 28.03 5.38
N ILE A 168 8.68 28.31 5.50
CA ILE A 168 7.89 29.00 4.46
C ILE A 168 7.67 30.48 4.77
N THR A 169 7.82 30.88 6.02
CA THR A 169 7.54 32.24 6.47
C THR A 169 8.69 33.20 6.12
N PRO A 170 8.35 34.40 5.61
CA PRO A 170 9.34 35.31 5.02
C PRO A 170 10.35 35.89 6.04
N PHE A 171 10.01 35.88 7.33
CA PHE A 171 10.91 36.37 8.39
C PHE A 171 11.94 35.33 8.82
N PHE A 172 11.60 34.03 8.81
CA PHE A 172 12.47 32.98 9.31
C PHE A 172 13.28 32.30 8.21
N ARG A 173 12.75 32.23 6.98
CA ARG A 173 13.44 31.62 5.82
C ARG A 173 14.83 32.22 5.52
N PRO A 174 15.06 33.54 5.63
CA PRO A 174 16.40 34.12 5.42
C PRO A 174 17.43 33.73 6.49
N ILE A 175 16.99 33.25 7.66
CA ILE A 175 17.86 32.84 8.77
C ILE A 175 18.21 31.36 8.64
N ARG A 176 17.20 30.52 8.39
CA ARG A 176 17.31 29.07 8.17
C ARG A 176 16.27 28.66 7.14
N THR A 177 16.69 27.87 6.16
CA THR A 177 15.82 27.33 5.10
C THR A 177 15.09 26.06 5.55
N THR A 178 15.76 25.22 6.33
CA THR A 178 15.25 23.94 6.82
C THR A 178 15.58 23.72 8.31
N ILE A 179 14.76 22.93 9.00
CA ILE A 179 14.99 22.47 10.38
C ILE A 179 14.82 20.95 10.43
N PRO A 180 15.83 20.20 10.90
CA PRO A 180 15.72 18.76 11.01
C PRO A 180 14.90 18.36 12.25
N VAL A 181 13.98 17.42 12.05
CA VAL A 181 13.28 16.70 13.10
C VAL A 181 13.55 15.21 12.93
N PHE A 182 13.61 14.46 14.03
CA PHE A 182 13.80 13.03 13.98
C PHE A 182 12.90 12.32 14.97
N GLY A 183 12.52 11.10 14.62
CA GLY A 183 11.86 10.15 15.47
C GLY A 183 12.66 8.87 15.55
N GLN A 184 12.73 8.26 16.74
CA GLN A 184 13.46 7.02 16.97
C GLN A 184 12.70 6.14 17.95
N GLU A 185 12.73 4.84 17.70
CA GLU A 185 12.19 3.82 18.61
C GLU A 185 13.12 2.61 18.60
N THR A 186 13.34 2.01 19.78
CA THR A 186 14.17 0.82 19.95
C THR A 186 13.36 -0.27 20.63
N LEU A 187 13.33 -1.47 20.05
CA LEU A 187 12.63 -2.63 20.62
C LEU A 187 13.47 -3.90 20.44
N ASN A 188 13.18 -4.94 21.21
CA ASN A 188 13.88 -6.24 21.07
C ASN A 188 13.09 -7.17 20.14
N ASN A 189 13.81 -7.78 19.20
CA ASN A 189 13.27 -8.75 18.26
C ASN A 189 12.70 -9.99 18.96
N GLU A 190 11.57 -10.51 18.47
CA GLU A 190 10.98 -11.74 18.99
C GLU A 190 11.91 -12.95 18.76
N PRO A 191 12.03 -13.86 19.73
CA PRO A 191 12.91 -15.03 19.64
C PRO A 191 12.35 -16.16 18.74
N PHE A 192 11.12 -16.04 18.22
CA PHE A 192 10.46 -17.03 17.37
C PHE A 192 9.93 -16.37 16.08
N GLY A 193 9.76 -17.15 15.01
CA GLY A 193 9.15 -16.67 13.74
C GLY A 193 10.04 -15.85 12.82
N GLN A 194 11.33 -15.66 13.15
CA GLN A 194 12.25 -14.90 12.32
C GLN A 194 12.74 -15.73 11.13
N GLN A 195 12.25 -15.41 9.92
CA GLN A 195 12.68 -16.08 8.69
C GLN A 195 13.98 -15.43 8.20
N SER A 196 15.13 -16.03 8.56
CA SER A 196 16.42 -15.76 7.92
C SER A 196 16.78 -16.96 7.05
N VAL A 197 17.03 -16.71 5.76
CA VAL A 197 17.13 -17.75 4.72
C VAL A 197 18.36 -18.67 4.89
N ASN A 198 19.26 -18.43 5.85
CA ASN A 198 20.40 -19.32 6.09
C ASN A 198 20.69 -19.50 7.58
N THR A 199 19.92 -20.33 8.29
CA THR A 199 20.43 -21.27 9.32
C THR A 199 19.28 -22.12 9.86
N THR A 200 19.40 -23.44 9.73
CA THR A 200 18.65 -24.42 10.52
C THR A 200 18.87 -24.21 12.02
N GLY A 201 17.83 -23.86 12.78
CA GLY A 201 17.83 -23.99 14.24
C GLY A 201 16.91 -23.06 15.03
N SER A 202 15.88 -23.67 15.64
CA SER A 202 15.10 -23.24 16.83
C SER A 202 14.04 -22.16 16.65
N ALA A 203 12.81 -22.27 17.18
CA ALA A 203 12.30 -23.16 18.23
C ALA A 203 10.94 -23.78 17.82
N LEU A 204 10.78 -25.08 18.05
CA LEU A 204 9.45 -25.69 18.15
C LEU A 204 8.73 -25.06 19.36
N PRO A 205 7.40 -24.86 19.29
CA PRO A 205 6.63 -24.40 20.43
C PRO A 205 6.85 -25.32 21.64
N PRO A 206 6.86 -24.80 22.88
CA PRO A 206 6.94 -25.64 24.06
C PRO A 206 5.85 -26.72 24.02
N PRO A 207 6.15 -27.98 24.35
CA PRO A 207 5.11 -29.00 24.43
C PRO A 207 4.06 -28.55 25.46
N LEU A 208 2.80 -28.54 25.03
CA LEU A 208 1.66 -28.22 25.89
C LEU A 208 1.74 -29.06 27.17
N PRO A 209 1.58 -28.47 28.36
CA PRO A 209 1.45 -29.25 29.58
C PRO A 209 0.25 -30.20 29.44
N SER A 210 0.41 -31.44 29.92
CA SER A 210 -0.65 -32.44 29.86
C SER A 210 -1.92 -31.91 30.52
N VAL A 211 -3.04 -32.03 29.81
CA VAL A 211 -4.37 -31.59 30.26
C VAL A 211 -4.68 -32.27 31.60
N PRO A 212 -5.00 -31.52 32.67
CA PRO A 212 -5.40 -32.14 33.93
C PRO A 212 -6.71 -32.92 33.72
N THR A 213 -6.72 -34.16 34.21
CA THR A 213 -7.89 -35.04 34.20
C THR A 213 -9.08 -34.33 34.86
N PRO A 214 -10.29 -34.36 34.27
CA PRO A 214 -11.46 -33.71 34.85
C PRO A 214 -11.71 -34.17 36.30
N GLY A 215 -11.50 -33.25 37.24
CA GLY A 215 -11.87 -33.42 38.63
C GLY A 215 -13.38 -33.28 38.82
N VAL A 216 -13.94 -34.07 39.72
CA VAL A 216 -15.38 -34.15 40.01
C VAL A 216 -15.98 -32.80 40.42
N THR A 217 -17.10 -32.47 39.79
CA THR A 217 -17.98 -31.33 40.07
C THR A 217 -18.46 -31.31 41.53
N PRO A 218 -18.28 -30.22 42.30
CA PRO A 218 -18.97 -30.07 43.57
C PRO A 218 -20.40 -29.52 43.39
N SER A 219 -21.30 -30.14 44.14
CA SER A 219 -22.75 -29.85 44.29
C SER A 219 -23.00 -28.50 44.99
N PRO A 220 -24.15 -27.81 44.77
CA PRO A 220 -24.40 -26.50 45.37
C PRO A 220 -24.80 -26.64 46.85
N SER A 221 -24.25 -25.76 47.69
CA SER A 221 -24.57 -25.65 49.13
C SER A 221 -25.19 -24.28 49.43
N PRO A 222 -26.14 -24.17 50.39
CA PRO A 222 -27.13 -23.10 50.43
C PRO A 222 -26.71 -21.84 51.21
N SER A 223 -27.48 -20.78 50.93
CA SER A 223 -27.44 -19.41 51.47
C SER A 223 -27.42 -19.29 53.01
N PRO A 224 -26.77 -18.25 53.60
CA PRO A 224 -26.77 -17.99 55.04
C PRO A 224 -27.75 -16.87 55.47
N THR A 225 -28.28 -16.97 56.69
CA THR A 225 -28.96 -15.89 57.46
C THR A 225 -28.76 -16.19 58.97
N PRO A 226 -28.74 -15.20 59.90
CA PRO A 226 -27.86 -14.03 60.08
C PRO A 226 -27.23 -14.01 61.51
N SER A 227 -26.78 -12.81 61.96
CA SER A 227 -26.53 -12.36 63.35
C SER A 227 -25.10 -12.49 63.91
N LEU A 228 -24.47 -11.51 64.59
CA LEU A 228 -24.85 -10.19 65.12
C LEU A 228 -23.66 -9.21 65.05
N THR A 229 -23.97 -7.93 64.88
CA THR A 229 -23.11 -6.74 64.96
C THR A 229 -22.62 -6.44 66.39
N PRO A 230 -21.46 -5.78 66.55
CA PRO A 230 -21.46 -4.49 67.25
C PRO A 230 -20.68 -3.38 66.52
N SER A 231 -21.21 -2.16 66.65
CA SER A 231 -20.68 -0.83 66.28
C SER A 231 -19.64 -0.35 67.33
N PRO A 232 -18.94 0.83 67.26
CA PRO A 232 -18.65 1.79 66.16
C PRO A 232 -17.13 2.12 66.00
N GLY A 233 -16.73 2.64 64.84
CA GLY A 233 -15.45 3.34 64.62
C GLY A 233 -15.61 4.55 63.68
N PRO A 234 -14.81 5.62 63.83
CA PRO A 234 -15.03 6.96 63.23
C PRO A 234 -14.71 7.00 61.71
N PRO A 235 -15.00 8.09 60.98
CA PRO A 235 -15.28 8.04 59.55
C PRO A 235 -14.01 7.66 58.77
N THR A 236 -14.12 6.57 57.99
CA THR A 236 -13.10 6.18 57.02
C THR A 236 -13.06 7.24 55.93
N GLU A 237 -11.93 7.93 55.83
CA GLU A 237 -11.61 8.78 54.70
C GLU A 237 -11.67 7.96 53.40
N THR A 238 -12.29 8.57 52.40
CA THR A 238 -12.30 8.11 51.01
C THR A 238 -10.87 7.75 50.58
N PRO A 239 -10.56 6.50 50.19
CA PRO A 239 -9.35 6.24 49.44
C PRO A 239 -9.57 6.76 48.02
N THR A 240 -9.27 8.04 47.82
CA THR A 240 -8.84 8.56 46.53
C THR A 240 -7.36 8.25 46.42
N ASN A 241 -7.02 7.22 45.65
CA ASN A 241 -5.75 7.14 44.94
C ASN A 241 -5.99 6.27 43.72
N THR A 242 -6.43 6.93 42.65
CA THR A 242 -5.98 6.54 41.31
C THR A 242 -4.45 6.54 41.37
N PRO A 243 -3.75 5.43 41.12
CA PRO A 243 -2.29 5.48 41.04
C PRO A 243 -1.93 6.53 39.98
N LEU A 244 -1.12 7.52 40.37
CA LEU A 244 -0.55 8.46 39.41
C LEU A 244 0.18 7.65 38.32
N PRO A 245 0.09 8.06 37.05
CA PRO A 245 0.87 7.45 35.99
C PRO A 245 2.35 7.55 36.37
N ARG A 246 2.98 6.39 36.52
CA ARG A 246 4.41 6.24 36.79
C ARG A 246 5.21 6.75 35.60
N CYS A 247 6.26 7.53 35.84
CA CYS A 247 7.18 8.00 34.81
C CYS A 247 8.46 7.16 34.84
N ASP A 248 8.59 6.25 33.87
CA ASP A 248 9.75 5.35 33.78
C ASP A 248 11.03 6.14 33.50
N VAL A 249 12.17 5.64 34.01
CA VAL A 249 13.48 6.27 33.84
C VAL A 249 13.84 6.40 32.35
N GLN A 250 14.45 7.52 31.94
CA GLN A 250 14.87 7.77 30.56
C GLN A 250 16.17 8.60 30.47
N PHE A 251 17.01 8.35 29.46
CA PHE A 251 18.15 9.21 29.12
C PHE A 251 17.70 10.51 28.44
N GLU A 252 18.21 11.64 28.93
CA GLU A 252 18.01 12.95 28.32
C GLU A 252 19.21 13.37 27.46
N GLY A 253 19.04 13.24 26.14
CA GLY A 253 20.11 13.48 25.18
C GLY A 253 21.02 12.27 25.02
N PHE A 254 21.84 12.29 23.97
CA PHE A 254 22.69 11.16 23.62
C PHE A 254 23.97 11.14 24.48
N PRO A 255 24.36 9.99 25.05
CA PRO A 255 25.71 9.81 25.57
C PRO A 255 26.71 9.93 24.41
N ILE A 256 27.71 10.79 24.51
CA ILE A 256 28.69 11.03 23.44
C ILE A 256 30.03 10.41 23.84
N ALA A 257 30.70 9.78 22.87
CA ALA A 257 32.04 9.23 23.07
C ALA A 257 33.00 10.35 23.50
N GLY A 258 33.64 10.16 24.65
CA GLY A 258 34.52 11.14 25.29
C GLY A 258 33.87 11.96 26.40
N ASP A 259 32.57 11.85 26.65
CA ASP A 259 31.92 12.46 27.81
C ASP A 259 32.09 11.60 29.07
N ASN A 260 32.04 12.21 30.26
CA ASN A 260 32.10 11.54 31.56
C ASN A 260 30.83 11.74 32.41
N PHE A 261 29.71 12.06 31.78
CA PHE A 261 28.43 12.22 32.46
C PHE A 261 27.27 11.83 31.52
N VAL A 262 26.13 11.53 32.11
CA VAL A 262 24.85 11.33 31.39
C VAL A 262 23.73 12.06 32.12
N ASN A 263 22.73 12.50 31.38
CA ASN A 263 21.54 13.12 31.97
C ASN A 263 20.40 12.10 31.98
N ILE A 264 19.70 12.00 33.11
CA ILE A 264 18.62 11.04 33.32
C ILE A 264 17.41 11.76 33.91
N THR A 265 16.22 11.36 33.47
CA THR A 265 14.93 11.77 34.04
C THR A 265 14.10 10.56 34.47
N GLY A 266 13.16 10.74 35.41
CA GLY A 266 12.33 9.68 36.01
C GLY A 266 11.57 10.20 37.24
N ASP A 267 10.97 9.32 38.04
CA ASP A 267 10.24 9.73 39.25
C ASP A 267 11.17 10.34 40.33
N ILE A 268 10.71 11.41 41.00
CA ILE A 268 11.48 12.11 42.03
C ILE A 268 11.85 11.16 43.19
N GLY A 269 13.12 11.19 43.60
CA GLY A 269 13.63 10.41 44.74
C GLY A 269 14.06 8.99 44.39
N THR A 270 13.88 8.55 43.14
CA THR A 270 14.43 7.26 42.65
C THR A 270 15.94 7.33 42.50
N THR A 271 16.64 6.24 42.83
CA THR A 271 18.09 6.14 42.60
C THR A 271 18.32 5.41 41.29
N VAL A 272 19.03 6.05 40.37
CA VAL A 272 19.39 5.45 39.08
C VAL A 272 20.87 5.10 39.07
N THR A 273 21.16 3.89 38.61
CA THR A 273 22.50 3.36 38.42
C THR A 273 22.76 3.16 36.93
N ILE A 274 23.89 3.68 36.45
CA ILE A 274 24.34 3.54 35.07
C ILE A 274 25.30 2.38 34.99
N ILE A 275 24.96 1.40 34.16
CA ILE A 275 25.75 0.19 33.92
C ILE A 275 26.11 0.18 32.44
N ASP A 276 27.40 0.10 32.12
CA ASP A 276 27.84 -0.22 30.77
C ASP A 276 27.57 -1.70 30.51
N LEU A 277 26.57 -1.99 29.69
CA LEU A 277 26.21 -3.36 29.31
C LEU A 277 27.24 -4.00 28.39
N THR A 278 28.07 -3.22 27.71
CA THR A 278 29.13 -3.73 26.85
C THR A 278 30.28 -4.31 27.67
N THR A 279 30.61 -3.67 28.80
CA THR A 279 31.69 -4.14 29.70
C THR A 279 31.18 -4.85 30.96
N GLY A 280 29.89 -4.73 31.27
CA GLY A 280 29.28 -5.16 32.53
C GLY A 280 29.66 -4.31 33.75
N SER A 281 30.28 -3.14 33.53
CA SER A 281 30.79 -2.29 34.62
C SER A 281 29.78 -1.23 35.05
N THR A 282 29.69 -0.95 36.35
CA THR A 282 28.87 0.16 36.84
C THR A 282 29.64 1.47 36.72
N LEU A 283 29.11 2.40 35.93
CA LEU A 283 29.77 3.66 35.61
C LEU A 283 29.48 4.78 36.62
N GLY A 284 28.29 4.79 37.24
CA GLY A 284 27.92 5.80 38.23
C GLY A 284 26.48 5.65 38.73
N SER A 285 26.11 6.36 39.81
CA SER A 285 24.73 6.38 40.30
C SER A 285 24.38 7.71 40.97
N ALA A 286 23.11 8.12 40.90
CA ALA A 286 22.60 9.31 41.58
C ALA A 286 21.10 9.19 41.88
N GLN A 287 20.60 9.97 42.85
CA GLN A 287 19.16 10.14 43.05
C GLN A 287 18.61 11.25 42.15
N LEU A 288 17.45 11.01 41.56
CA LEU A 288 16.71 12.00 40.79
C LEU A 288 16.07 13.02 41.73
N LEU A 289 16.32 14.31 41.45
CA LEU A 289 15.81 15.42 42.25
C LEU A 289 14.69 16.13 41.50
N ASP A 290 13.78 16.74 42.26
CA ASP A 290 12.67 17.54 41.72
C ASP A 290 13.20 18.70 40.87
N ARG A 291 12.89 18.67 39.57
CA ARG A 291 13.32 19.68 38.61
C ARG A 291 12.36 19.76 37.42
N ASP A 292 11.61 20.87 37.38
CA ASP A 292 10.70 21.17 36.27
C ASP A 292 11.42 21.38 34.92
N GLY A 293 10.80 20.92 33.83
CA GLY A 293 11.24 21.16 32.45
C GLY A 293 11.88 19.98 31.73
N HIS A 294 11.83 18.80 32.35
CA HIS A 294 12.36 17.53 31.84
C HIS A 294 11.22 16.55 31.52
N ALA A 295 11.51 15.41 30.88
CA ALA A 295 10.45 14.47 30.47
C ALA A 295 9.66 13.86 31.64
N CYS A 296 10.28 13.76 32.81
CA CYS A 296 9.65 13.46 34.10
C CYS A 296 10.03 14.53 35.15
N ASP A 297 9.26 14.59 36.25
CA ASP A 297 9.45 15.58 37.33
C ASP A 297 10.82 15.44 38.05
N GLY A 298 11.43 14.25 38.01
CA GLY A 298 12.77 14.00 38.55
C GLY A 298 13.86 14.06 37.47
N PHE A 299 14.99 14.69 37.79
CA PHE A 299 16.16 14.78 36.91
C PHE A 299 17.48 14.71 37.68
N ALA A 300 18.50 14.10 37.07
CA ALA A 300 19.88 14.18 37.53
C ALA A 300 20.89 14.08 36.37
N THR A 301 21.99 14.83 36.49
CA THR A 301 23.21 14.59 35.70
C THR A 301 24.12 13.67 36.50
N ILE A 302 24.30 12.44 36.04
CA ILE A 302 25.08 11.40 36.69
C ILE A 302 26.52 11.47 36.16
N SER A 303 27.47 11.78 37.04
CA SER A 303 28.90 11.73 36.71
C SER A 303 29.36 10.27 36.69
N LEU A 304 30.12 9.92 35.66
CA LEU A 304 30.66 8.59 35.43
C LEU A 304 32.12 8.52 35.88
N ASN A 305 32.53 7.35 36.36
CA ASN A 305 33.90 7.07 36.80
C ASN A 305 34.90 6.90 35.64
N GLU A 306 34.41 6.64 34.42
CA GLU A 306 35.18 6.47 33.19
C GLU A 306 34.57 7.27 32.03
N LEU A 307 35.38 7.54 31.01
CA LEU A 307 34.90 8.21 29.79
C LEU A 307 34.11 7.23 28.93
N LEU A 308 33.02 7.72 28.36
CA LEU A 308 32.17 6.95 27.46
C LEU A 308 32.92 6.63 26.16
N GLN A 309 32.83 5.37 25.73
CA GLN A 309 33.48 4.87 24.53
C GLN A 309 32.43 4.66 23.43
N GLU A 310 32.73 5.09 22.21
CA GLU A 310 31.85 4.94 21.05
C GLU A 310 31.38 3.50 20.87
N GLY A 311 30.08 3.32 20.67
CA GLY A 311 29.46 2.01 20.47
C GLY A 311 29.14 1.23 21.76
N HIS A 312 29.51 1.74 22.93
CA HIS A 312 29.10 1.12 24.20
C HIS A 312 27.61 1.36 24.48
N VAL A 313 26.96 0.39 25.13
CA VAL A 313 25.54 0.45 25.50
C VAL A 313 25.43 0.69 27.00
N LEU A 314 24.76 1.76 27.39
CA LEU A 314 24.50 2.10 28.79
C LEU A 314 23.09 1.67 29.15
N LEU A 315 22.93 1.06 30.33
CA LEU A 315 21.66 0.80 31.00
C LEU A 315 21.53 1.77 32.17
N ALA A 316 20.45 2.54 32.19
CA ALA A 316 19.96 3.22 33.36
C ALA A 316 18.98 2.29 34.09
N GLU A 317 19.40 1.75 35.23
CA GLU A 317 18.55 0.93 36.09
C GLU A 317 18.12 1.75 37.31
N SER A 318 16.82 1.92 37.47
CA SER A 318 16.25 2.65 38.60
C SER A 318 15.81 1.70 39.72
N SER A 319 15.91 2.17 40.97
CA SER A 319 15.48 1.45 42.17
C SER A 319 13.99 1.06 42.18
N ASP A 320 13.18 1.67 41.31
CA ASP A 320 11.77 1.35 41.14
C ASP A 320 11.52 0.22 40.11
N THR A 321 12.58 -0.37 39.55
CA THR A 321 12.58 -1.39 38.47
C THR A 321 12.29 -0.87 37.05
N SER A 322 12.24 0.44 36.84
CA SER A 322 12.23 0.99 35.47
C SER A 322 13.65 0.98 34.90
N THR A 323 13.76 0.77 33.60
CA THR A 323 15.05 0.70 32.91
C THR A 323 14.98 1.38 31.56
N ASP A 324 16.05 2.06 31.18
CA ASP A 324 16.24 2.59 29.82
C ASP A 324 17.67 2.34 29.34
N THR A 325 17.87 2.27 28.03
CA THR A 325 19.17 1.97 27.43
C THR A 325 19.53 2.96 26.34
N ALA A 326 20.77 3.43 26.34
CA ALA A 326 21.29 4.36 25.34
C ALA A 326 22.67 3.94 24.82
N VAL A 327 22.94 4.22 23.54
CA VAL A 327 24.22 3.90 22.89
C VAL A 327 25.09 5.14 22.83
N VAL A 328 26.38 4.99 23.13
CA VAL A 328 27.36 6.08 23.06
C VAL A 328 27.73 6.37 21.60
N LEU A 329 27.51 7.60 21.15
CA LEU A 329 27.71 8.00 19.74
C LEU A 329 29.11 8.56 19.44
N ALA A 330 29.58 8.33 18.20
CA ALA A 330 30.81 8.88 17.63
C ALA A 330 30.76 10.41 17.46
N LEU A 331 31.91 11.07 17.47
CA LEU A 331 32.03 12.42 16.89
C LEU A 331 31.97 12.33 15.35
N PRO A 332 31.17 13.15 14.64
CA PRO A 332 30.92 12.98 13.20
C PRO A 332 32.16 13.23 12.31
N PRO A 333 32.51 12.32 11.36
CA PRO A 333 33.67 12.48 10.45
C PRO A 333 33.35 13.01 9.03
N THR A 334 34.39 13.47 8.31
CA THR A 334 34.39 14.19 7.02
C THR A 334 34.82 13.30 5.82
N ASN A 335 34.26 13.55 4.62
CA ASN A 335 34.27 12.72 3.37
C ASN A 335 35.62 12.52 2.62
N THR A 336 35.82 11.37 1.94
CA THR A 336 36.54 11.13 0.63
C THR A 336 36.39 9.63 0.15
N PRO A 337 36.41 9.27 -1.17
CA PRO A 337 35.77 8.05 -1.73
C PRO A 337 36.70 6.89 -2.22
N THR A 338 36.10 5.73 -2.59
CA THR A 338 36.76 4.44 -2.98
C THR A 338 36.37 3.94 -4.40
N SER A 339 37.23 3.10 -4.99
CA SER A 339 37.33 2.61 -6.39
C SER A 339 36.56 1.32 -6.78
N THR A 340 36.39 1.17 -8.11
CA THR A 340 35.78 0.12 -8.96
C THR A 340 36.46 -1.26 -8.99
N PHE A 341 35.68 -2.37 -9.17
CA PHE A 341 36.14 -3.64 -9.76
C PHE A 341 35.05 -4.40 -10.56
N THR A 342 35.51 -5.19 -11.54
CA THR A 342 34.84 -5.85 -12.68
C THR A 342 34.55 -7.36 -12.43
N PRO A 343 33.53 -8.01 -13.05
CA PRO A 343 33.19 -9.43 -12.81
C PRO A 343 33.75 -10.43 -13.84
N VAL A 344 33.73 -11.73 -13.49
CA VAL A 344 34.14 -12.93 -14.29
C VAL A 344 33.00 -13.99 -14.25
N PRO A 345 32.78 -14.85 -15.29
CA PRO A 345 31.46 -15.45 -15.56
C PRO A 345 31.23 -16.92 -15.13
N THR A 346 29.94 -17.24 -15.18
CA THR A 346 29.11 -18.42 -14.85
C THR A 346 29.40 -19.73 -15.59
N ASN A 347 29.08 -20.88 -14.96
CA ASN A 347 28.85 -22.18 -15.61
C ASN A 347 27.40 -22.70 -15.39
N THR A 348 26.90 -23.35 -16.44
CA THR A 348 25.56 -23.85 -16.81
C THR A 348 24.90 -24.90 -15.88
N PRO A 349 23.55 -24.96 -15.78
CA PRO A 349 22.82 -26.08 -15.15
C PRO A 349 22.29 -27.14 -16.13
N THR A 350 22.06 -28.34 -15.61
CA THR A 350 21.55 -29.55 -16.32
C THR A 350 20.04 -29.72 -16.15
N SER A 351 19.40 -30.37 -17.13
CA SER A 351 17.96 -30.55 -17.42
C SER A 351 17.08 -31.28 -16.39
N THR A 352 15.79 -30.91 -16.37
CA THR A 352 14.64 -31.54 -15.67
C THR A 352 13.44 -31.65 -16.66
N PRO A 353 12.51 -32.62 -16.53
CA PRO A 353 11.89 -33.31 -17.67
C PRO A 353 10.56 -32.72 -18.19
N THR A 354 10.23 -33.15 -19.40
CA THR A 354 9.06 -32.85 -20.24
C THR A 354 7.71 -33.30 -19.64
N ILE A 355 6.68 -32.45 -19.73
CA ILE A 355 5.27 -32.78 -19.46
C ILE A 355 4.49 -32.85 -20.79
N THR A 356 3.63 -33.86 -20.91
CA THR A 356 2.79 -34.20 -22.06
C THR A 356 1.51 -33.34 -22.13
N PRO A 357 1.03 -32.91 -23.32
CA PRO A 357 -0.19 -32.10 -23.49
C PRO A 357 -1.50 -32.89 -23.28
N THR A 358 -2.51 -32.22 -22.71
CA THR A 358 -3.88 -32.74 -22.48
C THR A 358 -4.80 -32.43 -23.67
N TYR A 359 -5.64 -33.40 -24.08
CA TYR A 359 -6.57 -33.35 -25.23
C TYR A 359 -7.80 -32.44 -25.01
N THR A 360 -8.21 -31.71 -26.05
CA THR A 360 -9.51 -30.97 -26.12
C THR A 360 -10.66 -31.92 -26.53
N PRO A 361 -11.81 -31.95 -25.82
CA PRO A 361 -12.94 -32.82 -26.17
C PRO A 361 -13.68 -32.39 -27.44
N SER A 362 -14.13 -33.35 -28.25
CA SER A 362 -14.92 -33.13 -29.48
C SER A 362 -16.45 -33.13 -29.26
N ASN A 363 -16.92 -33.54 -28.09
CA ASN A 363 -18.35 -33.62 -27.75
C ASN A 363 -18.86 -32.24 -27.27
N PRO A 364 -20.18 -31.98 -27.23
CA PRO A 364 -20.74 -30.79 -26.61
C PRO A 364 -20.43 -30.74 -25.11
N TYR A 365 -20.04 -29.57 -24.62
CA TYR A 365 -19.76 -29.36 -23.19
C TYR A 365 -20.05 -27.91 -22.79
N ILE A 366 -20.14 -27.70 -21.47
CA ILE A 366 -20.18 -26.38 -20.84
C ILE A 366 -19.01 -26.19 -19.87
N ILE A 367 -18.61 -24.94 -19.70
CA ILE A 367 -17.65 -24.48 -18.70
C ILE A 367 -18.34 -23.42 -17.85
N LEU A 368 -18.12 -23.48 -16.53
CA LEU A 368 -18.57 -22.45 -15.59
C LEU A 368 -17.40 -21.53 -15.24
N LEU A 369 -17.65 -20.23 -15.25
CA LEU A 369 -16.66 -19.21 -15.00
C LEU A 369 -17.20 -18.17 -14.03
N PRO A 370 -16.79 -18.18 -12.75
CA PRO A 370 -15.93 -19.17 -12.10
C PRO A 370 -16.70 -20.48 -11.81
N THR A 371 -16.00 -21.52 -11.33
CA THR A 371 -16.61 -22.75 -10.81
C THR A 371 -17.00 -22.66 -9.33
N CYS A 372 -16.74 -21.54 -8.66
CA CYS A 372 -17.11 -21.31 -7.26
C CYS A 372 -17.29 -19.80 -6.95
N GLY A 373 -17.97 -19.45 -5.86
CA GLY A 373 -18.16 -18.06 -5.41
C GLY A 373 -18.28 -17.97 -3.89
N ALA A 374 -18.03 -16.79 -3.30
CA ALA A 374 -18.02 -16.60 -1.84
C ALA A 374 -19.41 -16.65 -1.18
N GLY A 375 -20.49 -16.42 -1.95
CA GLY A 375 -21.87 -16.34 -1.43
C GLY A 375 -22.11 -15.12 -0.54
N PRO A 376 -23.38 -14.78 -0.21
CA PRO A 376 -24.62 -15.40 -0.65
C PRO A 376 -25.08 -14.91 -2.04
N ASN A 377 -24.39 -13.93 -2.61
CA ASN A 377 -24.67 -13.39 -3.95
C ASN A 377 -23.59 -13.89 -4.91
N VAL A 378 -23.96 -14.75 -5.84
CA VAL A 378 -23.01 -15.38 -6.76
C VAL A 378 -23.33 -14.99 -8.19
N GLN A 379 -22.29 -14.68 -8.97
CA GLN A 379 -22.38 -14.45 -10.40
C GLN A 379 -21.36 -15.32 -11.11
N PHE A 380 -21.80 -16.03 -12.15
CA PHE A 380 -20.93 -16.83 -13.00
C PHE A 380 -21.48 -16.89 -14.42
N THR A 381 -20.58 -17.12 -15.37
CA THR A 381 -20.89 -17.27 -16.79
C THR A 381 -20.81 -18.72 -17.19
N ILE A 382 -21.81 -19.16 -17.95
CA ILE A 382 -21.85 -20.47 -18.60
C ILE A 382 -21.40 -20.26 -20.04
N LEU A 383 -20.28 -20.89 -20.42
CA LEU A 383 -19.85 -20.99 -21.81
C LEU A 383 -20.18 -22.38 -22.33
N GLY A 384 -20.90 -22.46 -23.43
CA GLY A 384 -21.13 -23.72 -24.15
C GLY A 384 -20.34 -23.80 -25.43
N PHE A 385 -19.83 -24.99 -25.75
CA PHE A 385 -19.04 -25.27 -26.94
C PHE A 385 -19.50 -26.57 -27.62
N ASN A 386 -19.40 -26.63 -28.95
CA ASN A 386 -19.68 -27.80 -29.79
C ASN A 386 -21.14 -28.31 -29.74
N TRP A 387 -22.11 -27.44 -29.46
CA TRP A 387 -23.54 -27.80 -29.47
C TRP A 387 -24.13 -27.77 -30.90
N ASP A 388 -25.11 -28.61 -31.21
CA ASP A 388 -25.76 -28.60 -32.53
C ASP A 388 -26.58 -27.31 -32.72
N THR A 389 -26.26 -26.56 -33.78
CA THR A 389 -26.94 -25.32 -34.19
C THR A 389 -28.45 -25.46 -34.45
N TYR A 390 -28.93 -26.67 -34.73
CA TYR A 390 -30.34 -26.93 -35.06
C TYR A 390 -31.17 -27.43 -33.89
N GLU A 391 -30.57 -27.63 -32.71
CA GLU A 391 -31.27 -28.01 -31.49
C GLU A 391 -31.41 -26.82 -30.55
N GLY A 392 -32.48 -26.77 -29.77
CA GLY A 392 -32.56 -25.82 -28.66
C GLY A 392 -31.70 -26.31 -27.50
N ILE A 393 -31.22 -25.42 -26.66
CA ILE A 393 -30.40 -25.76 -25.48
C ILE A 393 -31.09 -25.22 -24.25
N VAL A 394 -31.35 -26.10 -23.29
CA VAL A 394 -31.90 -25.72 -21.99
C VAL A 394 -30.76 -25.60 -20.99
N LEU A 395 -30.69 -24.45 -20.32
CA LEU A 395 -29.81 -24.23 -19.18
C LEU A 395 -30.61 -24.32 -17.89
N GLN A 396 -30.12 -25.15 -16.98
CA GLN A 396 -30.77 -25.53 -15.74
C GLN A 396 -29.86 -25.27 -14.52
N TRP A 397 -30.44 -24.75 -13.45
CA TRP A 397 -29.82 -24.57 -12.13
C TRP A 397 -30.59 -25.40 -11.10
N GLU A 398 -29.94 -26.33 -10.42
CA GLU A 398 -30.57 -27.17 -9.38
C GLU A 398 -31.88 -27.85 -9.83
N GLY A 399 -31.91 -28.40 -11.05
CA GLY A 399 -33.13 -29.02 -11.59
C GLY A 399 -34.18 -28.03 -12.13
N VAL A 400 -33.96 -26.71 -12.01
CA VAL A 400 -34.90 -25.67 -12.48
C VAL A 400 -34.41 -25.03 -13.77
N ASN A 401 -35.21 -25.13 -14.83
CA ASN A 401 -34.90 -24.53 -16.13
C ASN A 401 -34.92 -23.00 -16.01
N GLN A 402 -33.76 -22.38 -16.24
CA GLN A 402 -33.59 -20.93 -16.17
C GLN A 402 -33.75 -20.29 -17.56
N LEU A 403 -33.23 -20.95 -18.58
CA LEU A 403 -33.19 -20.40 -19.94
C LEU A 403 -33.34 -21.49 -20.99
N LEU A 404 -34.03 -21.16 -22.08
CA LEU A 404 -34.08 -21.95 -23.32
C LEU A 404 -33.50 -21.11 -24.45
N ILE A 405 -32.36 -21.55 -24.99
CA ILE A 405 -31.78 -21.02 -26.23
C ILE A 405 -32.51 -21.70 -27.40
N GLN A 406 -33.11 -20.91 -28.29
CA GLN A 406 -33.91 -21.45 -29.39
C GLN A 406 -33.01 -22.01 -30.50
N ALA A 407 -33.42 -23.12 -31.10
CA ALA A 407 -32.77 -23.69 -32.28
C ALA A 407 -32.55 -22.62 -33.38
N GLY A 408 -31.37 -22.60 -33.99
CA GLY A 408 -31.01 -21.65 -35.04
C GLY A 408 -30.63 -20.24 -34.55
N THR A 409 -30.63 -19.97 -33.24
CA THR A 409 -30.20 -18.67 -32.66
C THR A 409 -28.77 -18.68 -32.11
N HIS A 410 -28.11 -19.83 -32.08
CA HIS A 410 -26.72 -20.01 -31.69
C HIS A 410 -25.95 -20.76 -32.77
N ASN A 411 -24.64 -20.53 -32.85
CA ASN A 411 -23.73 -21.15 -33.82
C ASN A 411 -22.98 -22.36 -33.24
N GLY A 412 -23.56 -22.98 -32.21
CA GLY A 412 -22.98 -24.10 -31.45
C GLY A 412 -22.11 -23.68 -30.26
N ASN A 413 -21.81 -22.39 -30.16
CA ASN A 413 -21.23 -21.79 -28.97
C ASN A 413 -22.19 -20.76 -28.38
N PHE A 414 -22.21 -20.62 -27.06
CA PHE A 414 -23.04 -19.64 -26.37
C PHE A 414 -22.41 -19.17 -25.07
N SER A 415 -22.82 -18.01 -24.59
CA SER A 415 -22.36 -17.43 -23.32
C SER A 415 -23.54 -16.77 -22.60
N TYR A 416 -23.76 -17.14 -21.33
CA TYR A 416 -24.79 -16.53 -20.49
C TYR A 416 -24.28 -16.30 -19.07
N THR A 417 -24.52 -15.10 -18.55
CA THR A 417 -24.18 -14.76 -17.17
C THR A 417 -25.42 -14.88 -16.29
N TRP A 418 -25.29 -15.64 -15.19
CA TRP A 418 -26.33 -15.77 -14.17
C TRP A 418 -25.93 -15.08 -12.90
N SER A 419 -26.93 -14.62 -12.15
CA SER A 419 -26.73 -14.00 -10.84
C SER A 419 -27.81 -14.49 -9.90
N PHE A 420 -27.39 -15.09 -8.80
CA PHE A 420 -28.28 -15.60 -7.75
C PHE A 420 -27.98 -14.88 -6.44
N SER A 421 -29.01 -14.72 -5.61
CA SER A 421 -28.91 -14.11 -4.28
C SER A 421 -29.47 -15.06 -3.23
N GLY A 422 -28.95 -14.99 -2.00
CA GLY A 422 -29.39 -15.87 -0.92
C GLY A 422 -28.95 -17.33 -1.07
N VAL A 423 -27.85 -17.57 -1.79
CA VAL A 423 -27.26 -18.90 -1.97
C VAL A 423 -26.51 -19.31 -0.70
N SER A 424 -26.79 -20.51 -0.18
CA SER A 424 -26.12 -21.05 1.02
C SER A 424 -24.83 -21.77 0.66
N ASP A 425 -24.05 -22.14 1.67
CA ASP A 425 -22.88 -22.99 1.46
C ASP A 425 -23.33 -24.36 0.89
N GLY A 426 -22.68 -24.81 -0.18
CA GLY A 426 -22.98 -26.04 -0.88
C GLY A 426 -22.41 -26.10 -2.29
N GLN A 427 -22.61 -27.25 -2.92
CA GLN A 427 -22.30 -27.48 -4.32
C GLN A 427 -23.60 -27.48 -5.12
N TYR A 428 -23.65 -26.68 -6.18
CA TYR A 428 -24.83 -26.43 -6.99
C TYR A 428 -24.65 -26.99 -8.41
N GLU A 429 -25.62 -27.73 -8.89
CA GLU A 429 -25.65 -28.33 -10.22
C GLU A 429 -26.04 -27.29 -11.29
N VAL A 430 -25.16 -27.12 -12.27
CA VAL A 430 -25.41 -26.40 -13.52
C VAL A 430 -25.44 -27.42 -14.64
N ARG A 431 -26.57 -27.49 -15.34
CA ARG A 431 -26.80 -28.47 -16.39
C ARG A 431 -27.18 -27.77 -17.68
N ALA A 432 -26.58 -28.18 -18.78
CA ALA A 432 -27.02 -27.85 -20.12
C ALA A 432 -27.44 -29.12 -20.84
N TYR A 433 -28.58 -29.10 -21.53
CA TYR A 433 -29.02 -30.24 -22.33
C TYR A 433 -29.79 -29.80 -23.59
N SER A 434 -29.72 -30.59 -24.65
CA SER A 434 -30.37 -30.27 -25.92
C SER A 434 -31.85 -30.68 -25.96
N THR A 435 -32.66 -29.99 -26.76
CA THR A 435 -34.12 -30.23 -26.89
C THR A 435 -34.48 -31.21 -28.00
N GLY A 436 -33.54 -32.06 -28.45
CA GLY A 436 -33.73 -32.98 -29.56
C GLY A 436 -34.94 -33.93 -29.38
N THR A 437 -35.63 -34.25 -30.47
CA THR A 437 -36.83 -35.12 -30.47
C THR A 437 -36.49 -36.62 -30.55
N GLY A 438 -35.57 -37.10 -29.71
CA GLY A 438 -35.08 -38.48 -29.69
C GLY A 438 -34.61 -38.96 -28.31
N ALA A 439 -34.34 -40.26 -28.15
CA ALA A 439 -33.94 -40.88 -26.87
C ALA A 439 -32.47 -40.62 -26.46
N GLU A 440 -31.72 -39.86 -27.25
CA GLU A 440 -30.38 -39.37 -26.95
C GLU A 440 -30.43 -37.85 -27.07
N PHE A 441 -30.27 -37.15 -25.95
CA PHE A 441 -30.08 -35.71 -25.90
C PHE A 441 -28.64 -35.45 -25.43
N ASP A 442 -27.98 -34.48 -26.03
CA ASP A 442 -26.64 -34.08 -25.60
C ASP A 442 -26.76 -33.34 -24.27
N GLU A 443 -25.97 -33.75 -23.27
CA GLU A 443 -26.00 -33.18 -21.92
C GLU A 443 -24.58 -32.99 -21.39
N ASP A 444 -24.37 -31.89 -20.68
CA ASP A 444 -23.19 -31.71 -19.85
C ASP A 444 -23.56 -31.05 -18.51
N ILE A 445 -22.95 -31.57 -17.44
CA ILE A 445 -23.19 -31.15 -16.07
C ILE A 445 -21.88 -30.62 -15.49
N LYS A 446 -21.98 -29.48 -14.81
CA LYS A 446 -20.91 -28.87 -14.02
C LYS A 446 -21.44 -28.48 -12.66
N TYR A 447 -20.52 -28.28 -11.73
CA TYR A 447 -20.85 -27.94 -10.35
C TYR A 447 -20.25 -26.59 -9.98
N PHE A 448 -21.07 -25.74 -9.39
CA PHE A 448 -20.69 -24.43 -8.86
C PHE A 448 -20.64 -24.51 -7.33
N GLU A 449 -19.52 -24.16 -6.70
CA GLU A 449 -19.30 -24.33 -5.26
C GLU A 449 -19.40 -23.02 -4.47
N VAL A 450 -19.99 -23.05 -3.27
CA VAL A 450 -20.08 -21.91 -2.34
C VAL A 450 -19.77 -22.37 -0.91
N PRO A 451 -18.90 -21.71 -0.13
CA PRO A 451 -17.82 -20.84 -0.59
C PRO A 451 -16.73 -21.66 -1.31
N CYS A 452 -15.80 -21.01 -1.99
CA CYS A 452 -14.69 -21.72 -2.63
C CYS A 452 -13.87 -22.54 -1.62
N SER A 453 -13.61 -23.82 -1.93
CA SER A 453 -12.82 -24.78 -1.12
C SER A 453 -11.41 -24.31 -0.69
N ASN A 454 -10.90 -23.20 -1.24
CA ASN A 454 -9.56 -22.69 -1.01
C ASN A 454 -9.48 -21.54 0.02
N ILE A 455 -10.60 -21.19 0.68
CA ILE A 455 -10.61 -20.15 1.71
C ILE A 455 -10.41 -20.82 3.08
N PRO A 456 -9.33 -20.52 3.84
CA PRO A 456 -9.20 -21.01 5.21
C PRO A 456 -10.36 -20.48 6.06
N THR A 457 -11.22 -21.38 6.51
CA THR A 457 -12.42 -21.08 7.28
C THR A 457 -12.03 -20.68 8.70
N SER A 458 -12.31 -19.44 9.10
CA SER A 458 -12.28 -19.08 10.53
C SER A 458 -13.54 -19.62 11.20
N THR A 459 -13.36 -20.39 12.27
CA THR A 459 -14.44 -21.01 13.06
C THR A 459 -15.16 -19.95 13.90
N PRO A 460 -16.51 -19.92 13.98
CA PRO A 460 -17.22 -18.86 14.69
C PRO A 460 -17.39 -19.15 16.19
N GLU A 461 -17.06 -18.18 17.05
CA GLU A 461 -17.58 -18.04 18.43
C GLU A 461 -18.61 -16.88 18.49
N PRO A 462 -19.59 -16.89 19.42
CA PRO A 462 -20.87 -16.23 19.22
C PRO A 462 -20.89 -14.74 19.59
N SER A 463 -21.46 -13.96 18.66
CA SER A 463 -22.38 -12.83 18.84
C SER A 463 -22.00 -11.70 19.81
N ALA A 464 -21.30 -10.70 19.25
CA ALA A 464 -21.70 -9.30 19.38
C ALA A 464 -21.98 -8.77 17.96
N THR A 465 -22.88 -7.80 17.81
CA THR A 465 -23.32 -7.16 16.55
C THR A 465 -22.24 -7.20 15.46
N PRO A 466 -22.50 -7.78 14.26
CA PRO A 466 -21.45 -8.08 13.32
C PRO A 466 -20.80 -6.78 12.84
N THR A 467 -19.58 -6.51 13.30
CA THR A 467 -18.64 -5.68 12.54
C THR A 467 -18.39 -6.41 11.23
N LEU A 468 -18.95 -5.89 10.13
CA LEU A 468 -18.71 -6.40 8.78
C LEU A 468 -17.20 -6.50 8.57
N SER A 469 -16.72 -7.60 7.99
CA SER A 469 -15.32 -7.69 7.58
C SER A 469 -15.00 -6.59 6.55
N PRO A 470 -13.79 -6.00 6.59
CA PRO A 470 -13.34 -5.05 5.57
C PRO A 470 -13.48 -5.62 4.16
N ALA A 471 -13.50 -4.75 3.15
CA ALA A 471 -13.52 -5.18 1.75
C ALA A 471 -12.26 -6.02 1.43
N ASP A 472 -12.39 -6.98 0.52
CA ASP A 472 -11.31 -7.89 0.13
C ASP A 472 -11.53 -8.28 -1.33
N LEU A 473 -10.94 -7.55 -2.27
CA LEU A 473 -11.05 -7.74 -3.70
C LEU A 473 -10.05 -8.78 -4.19
N VAL A 474 -10.58 -9.83 -4.81
CA VAL A 474 -9.79 -10.99 -5.21
C VAL A 474 -10.13 -11.43 -6.62
N MET A 475 -9.12 -11.97 -7.31
CA MET A 475 -9.25 -12.54 -8.64
C MET A 475 -8.79 -14.01 -8.65
N PHE A 476 -9.67 -14.93 -8.26
CA PHE A 476 -9.30 -16.35 -8.13
C PHE A 476 -8.99 -17.06 -9.45
N SER A 477 -9.61 -16.61 -10.55
CA SER A 477 -9.57 -17.31 -11.83
C SER A 477 -8.60 -16.65 -12.80
N PRO A 478 -7.84 -17.44 -13.59
CA PRO A 478 -6.98 -16.89 -14.64
C PRO A 478 -7.82 -16.19 -15.73
N PRO A 479 -7.28 -15.15 -16.39
CA PRO A 479 -7.99 -14.45 -17.47
C PRO A 479 -8.34 -15.40 -18.62
N GLN A 480 -9.59 -15.35 -19.06
CA GLN A 480 -10.12 -16.23 -20.08
C GLN A 480 -10.08 -15.54 -21.45
N LEU A 481 -9.29 -16.05 -22.39
CA LEU A 481 -9.27 -15.53 -23.75
C LEU A 481 -10.63 -15.78 -24.43
N ILE A 482 -11.32 -14.72 -24.83
CA ILE A 482 -12.62 -14.81 -25.53
C ILE A 482 -12.54 -14.40 -27.02
N SER A 483 -11.41 -13.86 -27.46
CA SER A 483 -11.15 -13.64 -28.89
C SER A 483 -11.07 -14.97 -29.65
N THR A 484 -11.66 -15.02 -30.83
CA THR A 484 -11.68 -16.22 -31.68
C THR A 484 -10.35 -16.40 -32.43
N PRO A 485 -9.72 -17.59 -32.42
CA PRO A 485 -8.55 -17.88 -33.24
C PRO A 485 -8.81 -17.70 -34.76
N PRO A 486 -7.78 -17.37 -35.57
CA PRO A 486 -6.38 -17.22 -35.19
C PRO A 486 -6.14 -15.92 -34.42
N ILE A 487 -5.37 -16.01 -33.34
CA ILE A 487 -4.87 -14.83 -32.64
C ILE A 487 -3.66 -14.32 -33.41
N VAL A 488 -3.64 -13.05 -33.78
CA VAL A 488 -2.56 -12.43 -34.56
C VAL A 488 -1.85 -11.40 -33.68
N ALA A 489 -0.51 -11.39 -33.74
CA ALA A 489 0.28 -10.41 -33.00
C ALA A 489 -0.08 -8.98 -33.41
N TYR A 490 -0.08 -8.06 -32.45
CA TYR A 490 -0.47 -6.65 -32.60
C TYR A 490 -1.93 -6.37 -32.97
N GLU A 491 -2.81 -7.39 -32.93
CA GLU A 491 -4.25 -7.21 -33.09
C GLU A 491 -4.97 -7.20 -31.74
N PRO A 492 -6.06 -6.42 -31.57
CA PRO A 492 -6.79 -6.38 -30.32
C PRO A 492 -7.28 -7.76 -29.87
N VAL A 493 -7.07 -8.08 -28.60
CA VAL A 493 -7.56 -9.32 -27.97
C VAL A 493 -8.44 -9.00 -26.77
N GLN A 494 -9.41 -9.87 -26.50
CA GLN A 494 -10.35 -9.70 -25.39
C GLN A 494 -10.23 -10.85 -24.40
N PHE A 495 -10.28 -10.48 -23.13
CA PHE A 495 -10.30 -11.41 -22.00
C PHE A 495 -11.55 -11.20 -21.17
N SER A 496 -12.11 -12.30 -20.67
CA SER A 496 -13.08 -12.31 -19.58
C SER A 496 -12.35 -12.55 -18.26
N VAL A 497 -12.59 -11.71 -17.26
CA VAL A 497 -12.05 -11.84 -15.91
C VAL A 497 -13.18 -11.78 -14.89
N ILE A 498 -12.98 -12.43 -13.74
CA ILE A 498 -13.95 -12.41 -12.64
C ILE A 498 -13.29 -11.81 -11.42
N ILE A 499 -13.91 -10.77 -10.89
CA ILE A 499 -13.52 -10.17 -9.62
C ILE A 499 -14.53 -10.57 -8.54
N THR A 500 -14.08 -10.71 -7.30
CA THR A 500 -14.93 -11.01 -6.14
C THR A 500 -14.54 -10.11 -4.99
N ASN A 501 -15.52 -9.63 -4.21
CA ASN A 501 -15.26 -9.04 -2.91
C ASN A 501 -15.53 -10.13 -1.84
N SER A 502 -14.50 -10.76 -1.30
CA SER A 502 -14.60 -11.74 -0.19
C SER A 502 -14.95 -11.10 1.15
N GLY A 503 -14.83 -9.76 1.24
CA GLY A 503 -15.22 -8.97 2.40
C GLY A 503 -16.73 -8.78 2.50
N GLN A 504 -17.21 -8.33 3.66
CA GLN A 504 -18.63 -7.98 3.87
C GLN A 504 -18.91 -6.48 3.72
N THR A 505 -17.87 -5.66 3.53
CA THR A 505 -17.99 -4.23 3.30
C THR A 505 -18.11 -3.93 1.81
N ASP A 506 -19.11 -3.14 1.43
CA ASP A 506 -19.31 -2.69 0.05
C ASP A 506 -18.21 -1.73 -0.41
N VAL A 507 -17.67 -1.97 -1.60
CA VAL A 507 -16.80 -1.02 -2.30
C VAL A 507 -17.67 -0.09 -3.12
N ASN A 508 -17.81 1.16 -2.66
CA ASN A 508 -18.69 2.17 -3.28
C ASN A 508 -17.92 3.24 -4.08
N SER A 509 -16.61 3.12 -4.18
CA SER A 509 -15.75 3.95 -5.01
C SER A 509 -15.32 3.20 -6.25
N GLN A 510 -15.13 3.93 -7.36
CA GLN A 510 -14.62 3.36 -8.59
C GLN A 510 -13.23 2.76 -8.36
N PHE A 511 -12.94 1.60 -8.95
CA PHE A 511 -11.62 0.95 -8.98
C PHE A 511 -11.33 0.34 -10.35
N PHE A 512 -10.11 -0.14 -10.56
CA PHE A 512 -9.63 -0.59 -11.88
C PHE A 512 -9.24 -2.06 -11.87
N VAL A 513 -9.53 -2.73 -12.98
CA VAL A 513 -9.17 -4.13 -13.22
C VAL A 513 -8.42 -4.18 -14.53
N ASP A 514 -7.21 -4.73 -14.49
CA ASP A 514 -6.28 -4.73 -15.62
C ASP A 514 -5.92 -6.15 -16.03
N VAL A 515 -5.64 -6.33 -17.32
CA VAL A 515 -4.96 -7.52 -17.85
C VAL A 515 -3.56 -7.15 -18.32
N TYR A 516 -2.63 -8.06 -18.09
CA TYR A 516 -1.22 -7.89 -18.39
C TYR A 516 -0.79 -9.02 -19.32
N LEU A 517 -0.19 -8.66 -20.45
CA LEU A 517 0.32 -9.60 -21.44
C LEU A 517 1.84 -9.65 -21.33
N ASP A 518 2.35 -10.80 -20.92
CA ASP A 518 3.77 -11.05 -20.63
C ASP A 518 4.42 -10.00 -19.72
N PRO A 519 3.82 -9.72 -18.53
CA PRO A 519 4.45 -8.80 -17.60
C PRO A 519 5.83 -9.33 -17.18
N THR A 520 6.78 -8.42 -17.16
CA THR A 520 8.17 -8.65 -16.76
C THR A 520 8.35 -8.51 -15.25
N ASN A 521 7.55 -7.65 -14.62
CA ASN A 521 7.58 -7.43 -13.17
C ASN A 521 6.24 -7.83 -12.55
N ILE A 522 6.24 -8.88 -11.74
CA ILE A 522 5.07 -9.32 -10.96
C ILE A 522 5.48 -9.30 -9.50
N PHE A 523 4.86 -8.42 -8.72
CA PHE A 523 5.03 -8.36 -7.27
C PHE A 523 3.93 -9.18 -6.58
N THR A 524 4.07 -9.40 -5.27
CA THR A 524 3.09 -10.17 -4.49
C THR A 524 1.73 -9.49 -4.38
N ASP A 525 1.71 -8.17 -4.44
CA ASP A 525 0.54 -7.32 -4.23
C ASP A 525 0.16 -6.52 -5.48
N HIS A 526 1.03 -6.41 -6.49
CA HIS A 526 0.69 -5.69 -7.73
C HIS A 526 1.50 -6.07 -8.96
N ILE A 527 1.01 -5.64 -10.13
CA ILE A 527 1.77 -5.59 -11.39
C ILE A 527 1.81 -4.12 -11.83
N PRO A 528 2.99 -3.55 -12.17
CA PRO A 528 3.11 -2.13 -12.54
C PRO A 528 2.10 -1.68 -13.57
N LEU A 529 1.44 -0.55 -13.31
CA LEU A 529 0.45 0.01 -14.22
C LEU A 529 1.02 0.34 -15.61
N SER A 530 2.34 0.56 -15.72
CA SER A 530 3.05 0.76 -16.99
C SER A 530 3.04 -0.48 -17.90
N GLU A 531 2.84 -1.67 -17.34
CA GLU A 531 2.79 -2.95 -18.07
C GLU A 531 1.35 -3.39 -18.37
N SER A 532 0.36 -2.57 -18.04
CA SER A 532 -1.06 -2.83 -18.34
C SER A 532 -1.26 -3.03 -19.85
N GLY A 533 -1.71 -4.22 -20.23
CA GLY A 533 -2.13 -4.53 -21.60
C GLY A 533 -3.53 -3.99 -21.94
N GLY A 534 -4.38 -3.79 -20.93
CA GLY A 534 -5.72 -3.23 -21.07
C GLY A 534 -6.43 -3.19 -19.72
N TYR A 535 -7.46 -2.35 -19.59
CA TYR A 535 -8.18 -2.19 -18.33
C TYR A 535 -9.68 -1.98 -18.54
N VAL A 536 -10.42 -2.19 -17.46
CA VAL A 536 -11.82 -1.76 -17.30
C VAL A 536 -11.97 -1.17 -15.90
N ALA A 537 -12.77 -0.12 -15.77
CA ALA A 537 -13.11 0.41 -14.46
C ALA A 537 -14.38 -0.28 -13.92
N VAL A 538 -14.50 -0.33 -12.61
CA VAL A 538 -15.64 -0.91 -11.90
C VAL A 538 -16.21 0.18 -11.02
N SER A 539 -17.51 0.47 -11.15
CA SER A 539 -18.11 1.59 -10.40
C SER A 539 -18.21 1.31 -8.89
N SER A 540 -18.53 0.06 -8.55
CA SER A 540 -18.77 -0.42 -7.19
C SER A 540 -18.85 -1.95 -7.17
N LEU A 541 -18.55 -2.57 -6.04
CA LEU A 541 -18.74 -4.01 -5.82
C LEU A 541 -19.17 -4.27 -4.37
N ALA A 542 -20.39 -4.80 -4.21
CA ALA A 542 -20.94 -5.13 -2.89
C ALA A 542 -20.13 -6.22 -2.17
N GLY A 543 -20.17 -6.23 -0.84
CA GLY A 543 -19.57 -7.30 -0.03
C GLY A 543 -20.14 -8.68 -0.38
N GLY A 544 -19.27 -9.67 -0.52
CA GLY A 544 -19.61 -11.04 -0.92
C GLY A 544 -20.02 -11.20 -2.39
N ALA A 545 -19.97 -10.14 -3.20
CA ALA A 545 -20.40 -10.19 -4.60
C ALA A 545 -19.25 -10.46 -5.56
N SER A 546 -19.55 -11.16 -6.66
CA SER A 546 -18.64 -11.32 -7.80
C SER A 546 -19.16 -10.58 -9.03
N ARG A 547 -18.25 -10.15 -9.91
CA ARG A 547 -18.57 -9.52 -11.20
C ARG A 547 -17.70 -10.07 -12.32
N VAL A 548 -18.33 -10.36 -13.46
CA VAL A 548 -17.65 -10.73 -14.70
C VAL A 548 -17.41 -9.49 -15.55
N LEU A 549 -16.17 -9.33 -16.00
CA LEU A 549 -15.70 -8.17 -16.75
C LEU A 549 -15.02 -8.60 -18.05
N THR A 550 -15.26 -7.83 -19.10
CA THR A 550 -14.60 -7.99 -20.39
C THR A 550 -13.56 -6.89 -20.57
N ILE A 551 -12.29 -7.28 -20.69
CA ILE A 551 -11.17 -6.36 -20.87
C ILE A 551 -10.62 -6.55 -22.28
N THR A 552 -10.50 -5.45 -23.01
CA THR A 552 -9.87 -5.43 -24.34
C THR A 552 -8.44 -4.93 -24.21
N SER A 553 -7.47 -5.73 -24.65
CA SER A 553 -6.09 -5.27 -24.89
C SER A 553 -6.01 -4.74 -26.32
N PRO A 554 -5.88 -3.41 -26.53
CA PRO A 554 -5.91 -2.82 -27.87
C PRO A 554 -4.66 -3.12 -28.69
N LEU A 555 -3.52 -3.39 -28.03
CA LEU A 555 -2.26 -3.72 -28.70
C LEU A 555 -2.08 -5.22 -28.90
N GLY A 556 -2.84 -6.08 -28.23
CA GLY A 556 -2.68 -7.52 -28.39
C GLY A 556 -1.35 -8.07 -27.89
N PHE A 557 -1.03 -9.28 -28.35
CA PHE A 557 0.25 -9.94 -28.08
C PHE A 557 1.37 -9.39 -28.98
N GLN A 558 2.58 -9.33 -28.45
CA GLN A 558 3.77 -9.07 -29.28
C GLN A 558 4.21 -10.34 -30.01
N ASN A 559 5.18 -10.23 -30.92
CA ASN A 559 5.70 -11.40 -31.66
C ASN A 559 6.49 -12.40 -30.80
N SER A 560 6.84 -12.04 -29.56
CA SER A 560 7.65 -12.85 -28.65
C SER A 560 7.19 -12.60 -27.22
N PRO A 561 7.23 -13.62 -26.32
CA PRO A 561 7.60 -15.04 -26.54
C PRO A 561 6.56 -15.84 -27.36
N ALA A 562 6.83 -17.09 -27.73
CA ALA A 562 5.88 -17.93 -28.48
C ALA A 562 4.73 -18.51 -27.63
N SER A 563 4.92 -18.51 -26.31
CA SER A 563 3.92 -18.86 -25.31
C SER A 563 3.78 -17.66 -24.40
N HIS A 564 2.59 -17.07 -24.39
CA HIS A 564 2.32 -15.82 -23.70
C HIS A 564 1.65 -16.09 -22.36
N GLN A 565 2.08 -15.39 -21.31
CA GLN A 565 1.49 -15.41 -19.99
C GLN A 565 0.57 -14.21 -19.82
N VAL A 566 -0.66 -14.45 -19.36
CA VAL A 566 -1.66 -13.41 -19.15
C VAL A 566 -2.07 -13.41 -17.69
N TYR A 567 -1.92 -12.26 -17.03
CA TYR A 567 -2.36 -12.06 -15.65
C TYR A 567 -3.50 -11.06 -15.64
N GLY A 568 -4.38 -11.20 -14.65
CA GLY A 568 -5.37 -10.18 -14.32
C GLY A 568 -5.13 -9.67 -12.91
N MET A 569 -5.41 -8.41 -12.66
CA MET A 569 -5.31 -7.80 -11.34
C MET A 569 -6.55 -6.99 -11.05
N VAL A 570 -7.18 -7.23 -9.91
CA VAL A 570 -8.23 -6.36 -9.35
C VAL A 570 -7.61 -5.27 -8.47
N ASP A 571 -8.20 -4.09 -8.46
CA ASP A 571 -7.61 -2.89 -7.86
C ASP A 571 -6.16 -2.63 -8.30
N SER A 572 -5.95 -2.65 -9.62
CA SER A 572 -4.63 -2.46 -10.25
C SER A 572 -3.94 -1.13 -9.94
N VAL A 573 -4.68 -0.16 -9.41
CA VAL A 573 -4.21 1.18 -9.01
C VAL A 573 -4.07 1.28 -7.48
N ARG A 574 -4.47 0.26 -6.73
CA ARG A 574 -4.29 0.13 -5.28
C ARG A 574 -4.93 1.27 -4.48
N GLN A 575 -6.18 1.56 -4.82
CA GLN A 575 -6.92 2.69 -4.25
C GLN A 575 -8.01 2.28 -3.27
N ILE A 576 -8.31 0.98 -3.18
CA ILE A 576 -9.19 0.41 -2.19
C ILE A 576 -8.31 -0.17 -1.09
N ALA A 577 -8.61 0.18 0.17
CA ALA A 577 -7.92 -0.43 1.31
C ALA A 577 -8.60 -1.76 1.64
N GLU A 578 -7.84 -2.84 1.58
CA GLU A 578 -8.38 -4.20 1.67
C GLU A 578 -7.90 -4.94 2.92
N SER A 579 -8.55 -6.07 3.21
CA SER A 579 -8.13 -6.93 4.32
C SER A 579 -6.83 -7.67 4.02
N VAL A 580 -6.64 -8.04 2.75
CA VAL A 580 -5.45 -8.68 2.20
C VAL A 580 -5.18 -7.99 0.86
N GLU A 581 -3.96 -7.49 0.65
CA GLU A 581 -3.57 -6.79 -0.59
C GLU A 581 -2.83 -7.72 -1.57
N THR A 582 -2.56 -8.97 -1.14
CA THR A 582 -1.71 -9.92 -1.87
C THR A 582 -2.50 -10.97 -2.65
N ASN A 583 -3.83 -10.89 -2.67
CA ASN A 583 -4.75 -11.82 -3.34
C ASN A 583 -5.49 -11.16 -4.53
N ASN A 584 -5.04 -9.98 -4.94
CA ASN A 584 -5.60 -9.18 -6.03
C ASN A 584 -5.18 -9.67 -7.42
N ILE A 585 -4.04 -10.37 -7.52
CA ILE A 585 -3.49 -10.90 -8.77
C ILE A 585 -4.01 -12.32 -9.00
N SER A 586 -4.46 -12.60 -10.21
CA SER A 586 -4.90 -13.93 -10.60
C SER A 586 -3.78 -14.90 -10.90
N GLN A 587 -4.14 -16.17 -10.96
CA GLN A 587 -3.28 -17.19 -11.57
C GLN A 587 -3.03 -16.85 -13.05
N PRO A 588 -1.84 -17.15 -13.60
CA PRO A 588 -1.57 -16.90 -15.01
C PRO A 588 -2.44 -17.77 -15.92
N ALA A 589 -2.96 -17.18 -16.98
CA ALA A 589 -3.43 -17.89 -18.16
C ALA A 589 -2.29 -18.02 -19.18
N THR A 590 -2.16 -19.19 -19.81
CA THR A 590 -1.20 -19.38 -20.91
C THR A 590 -1.94 -19.33 -22.25
N VAL A 591 -1.52 -18.44 -23.14
CA VAL A 591 -1.99 -18.37 -24.52
C VAL A 591 -0.88 -18.86 -25.45
N ILE A 592 -1.23 -19.81 -26.31
CA ILE A 592 -0.36 -20.37 -27.35
C ILE A 592 -0.93 -20.04 -28.73
N ASP A 593 -0.12 -20.23 -29.77
CA ASP A 593 -0.52 -20.08 -31.17
C ASP A 593 -0.86 -18.65 -31.62
N VAL A 594 -0.15 -17.66 -31.08
CA VAL A 594 -0.18 -16.29 -31.63
C VAL A 594 0.58 -16.27 -32.96
N THR A 595 -0.15 -15.94 -34.03
CA THR A 595 0.38 -15.83 -35.38
C THR A 595 1.24 -14.58 -35.49
N PRO A 596 2.54 -14.67 -35.82
CA PRO A 596 3.40 -13.50 -35.95
C PRO A 596 2.91 -12.53 -37.03
N ALA A 597 3.02 -11.24 -36.75
CA ALA A 597 2.65 -10.17 -37.67
C ALA A 597 3.75 -9.11 -37.78
N ALA A 598 3.62 -8.23 -38.76
CA ALA A 598 4.53 -7.09 -38.88
C ALA A 598 4.34 -6.16 -37.67
N THR A 599 5.44 -5.82 -37.00
CA THR A 599 5.41 -4.84 -35.91
C THR A 599 4.82 -3.52 -36.43
N PRO A 600 3.78 -2.97 -35.78
CA PRO A 600 3.15 -1.74 -36.23
C PRO A 600 4.16 -0.59 -36.17
N THR A 601 4.12 0.27 -37.19
CA THR A 601 4.91 1.51 -37.18
C THR A 601 4.44 2.38 -36.01
N PRO A 602 5.36 2.90 -35.18
CA PRO A 602 4.98 3.78 -34.08
C PRO A 602 4.17 4.97 -34.61
N SER A 603 3.17 5.40 -33.83
CA SER A 603 2.39 6.58 -34.15
C SER A 603 3.33 7.80 -34.24
N PRO A 604 3.23 8.65 -35.27
CA PRO A 604 4.12 9.78 -35.43
C PRO A 604 4.06 10.69 -34.20
N THR A 605 5.21 11.03 -33.65
CA THR A 605 5.28 12.03 -32.57
C THR A 605 4.97 13.41 -33.15
N PRO A 606 4.04 14.18 -32.57
CA PRO A 606 3.75 15.54 -33.01
C PRO A 606 5.02 16.41 -32.99
N ASP A 607 5.28 17.15 -34.08
CA ASP A 607 6.49 17.96 -34.32
C ASP A 607 6.22 19.48 -34.29
N GLY A 608 5.08 19.88 -33.75
CA GLY A 608 4.66 21.27 -33.59
C GLY A 608 5.22 21.94 -32.32
N THR A 609 4.65 23.10 -31.99
CA THR A 609 5.08 23.94 -30.85
C THR A 609 3.95 24.33 -29.91
N ASN A 610 2.70 23.96 -30.22
CA ASN A 610 1.54 24.36 -29.43
C ASN A 610 1.10 23.25 -28.47
N THR A 611 0.22 23.61 -27.54
CA THR A 611 -0.36 22.68 -26.56
C THR A 611 -1.88 22.64 -26.71
N ILE A 612 -2.44 21.44 -26.60
CA ILE A 612 -3.87 21.23 -26.34
C ILE A 612 -4.01 20.46 -25.04
N ALA A 613 -4.76 20.99 -24.08
CA ALA A 613 -5.03 20.34 -22.81
C ALA A 613 -6.48 20.53 -22.39
N GLY A 614 -6.96 19.67 -21.50
CA GLY A 614 -8.31 19.76 -20.95
C GLY A 614 -8.56 18.71 -19.89
N ARG A 615 -9.82 18.62 -19.45
CA ARG A 615 -10.29 17.58 -18.53
C ARG A 615 -11.40 16.75 -19.14
N VAL A 616 -11.42 15.46 -18.83
CA VAL A 616 -12.47 14.52 -19.22
C VAL A 616 -13.35 14.23 -18.01
N TYR A 617 -14.66 14.37 -18.20
CA TYR A 617 -15.68 14.05 -17.21
C TYR A 617 -16.66 13.02 -17.76
N ILE A 618 -17.25 12.20 -16.90
CA ILE A 618 -18.51 11.54 -17.20
C ILE A 618 -19.65 12.37 -16.62
N LEU A 619 -20.70 12.54 -17.42
CA LEU A 619 -21.93 13.17 -16.97
C LEU A 619 -22.81 12.10 -16.31
N THR A 620 -22.85 12.09 -14.98
CA THR A 620 -23.89 11.40 -14.22
C THR A 620 -24.83 12.45 -13.61
N THR A 621 -25.31 12.25 -12.38
CA THR A 621 -25.94 13.31 -11.58
C THR A 621 -24.94 14.41 -11.18
N GLU A 622 -23.63 14.12 -11.24
CA GLU A 622 -22.52 15.05 -10.98
C GLU A 622 -21.46 14.94 -12.08
N LEU A 623 -20.55 15.93 -12.16
CA LEU A 623 -19.42 15.93 -13.08
C LEU A 623 -18.22 15.21 -12.44
N LEU A 624 -18.04 13.93 -12.78
CA LEU A 624 -16.97 13.12 -12.22
C LEU A 624 -15.76 13.09 -13.16
N PRO A 625 -14.58 13.60 -12.75
CA PRO A 625 -13.36 13.48 -13.54
C PRO A 625 -12.99 12.00 -13.70
N GLN A 626 -12.49 11.62 -14.88
CA GLN A 626 -12.16 10.22 -15.17
C GLN A 626 -10.67 9.98 -15.28
N PHE A 627 -10.16 9.06 -14.46
CA PHE A 627 -8.79 8.57 -14.55
C PHE A 627 -8.63 7.55 -15.68
N ARG A 628 -7.48 7.57 -16.36
CA ARG A 628 -7.06 6.66 -17.45
C ARG A 628 -7.92 6.66 -18.71
N ALA A 629 -8.87 7.57 -18.85
CA ALA A 629 -9.66 7.73 -20.07
C ALA A 629 -8.72 7.95 -21.27
N VAL A 630 -8.89 7.14 -22.32
CA VAL A 630 -8.05 7.20 -23.52
C VAL A 630 -8.51 8.37 -24.38
N VAL A 631 -7.64 9.35 -24.56
CA VAL A 631 -7.90 10.58 -25.32
C VAL A 631 -7.13 10.54 -26.64
N ARG A 632 -7.82 10.82 -27.75
CA ARG A 632 -7.22 10.90 -29.09
C ARG A 632 -7.35 12.30 -29.64
N LEU A 633 -6.27 12.81 -30.22
CA LEU A 633 -6.26 14.06 -30.98
C LEU A 633 -6.30 13.74 -32.47
N VAL A 634 -7.31 14.26 -33.17
CA VAL A 634 -7.57 13.98 -34.58
C VAL A 634 -7.58 15.28 -35.38
N ASP A 635 -6.83 15.32 -36.49
CA ASP A 635 -6.95 16.32 -37.53
C ASP A 635 -7.79 15.74 -38.69
N PRO A 636 -9.05 16.19 -38.87
CA PRO A 636 -9.90 15.67 -39.93
C PRO A 636 -9.40 16.00 -41.34
N GLY A 637 -8.39 16.88 -41.48
CA GLY A 637 -7.77 17.24 -42.75
C GLY A 637 -6.73 16.24 -43.24
N LEU A 638 -6.31 15.28 -42.39
CA LEU A 638 -5.31 14.27 -42.73
C LEU A 638 -5.94 12.95 -43.20
N PRO A 639 -5.30 12.23 -44.14
CA PRO A 639 -5.73 10.90 -44.57
C PRO A 639 -5.54 9.83 -43.47
N GLY A 640 -6.32 8.74 -43.52
CA GLY A 640 -6.12 7.56 -42.65
C GLY A 640 -6.55 7.74 -41.19
N ASN A 641 -7.76 8.27 -40.94
CA ASN A 641 -8.32 8.61 -39.61
C ASN A 641 -7.65 9.77 -38.87
N GLY A 642 -6.57 10.36 -39.41
CA GLY A 642 -6.04 11.67 -38.99
C GLY A 642 -5.58 11.78 -37.53
N VAL A 643 -5.30 10.66 -36.85
CA VAL A 643 -4.85 10.66 -35.46
C VAL A 643 -3.44 11.23 -35.38
N ILE A 644 -3.29 12.33 -34.63
CA ILE A 644 -2.03 13.04 -34.37
C ILE A 644 -1.35 12.48 -33.11
N GLY A 645 -2.14 12.07 -32.13
CA GLY A 645 -1.61 11.57 -30.87
C GLY A 645 -2.67 10.92 -30.01
N ILE A 646 -2.21 10.10 -29.07
CA ILE A 646 -3.03 9.40 -28.07
C ILE A 646 -2.38 9.62 -26.71
N THR A 647 -3.19 9.93 -25.70
CA THR A 647 -2.76 10.03 -24.30
C THR A 647 -3.84 9.43 -23.39
N GLN A 648 -3.52 9.23 -22.12
CA GLN A 648 -4.50 8.92 -21.09
C GLN A 648 -4.63 10.11 -20.12
N THR A 649 -5.77 10.19 -19.42
CA THR A 649 -5.97 11.17 -18.37
C THR A 649 -5.32 10.78 -17.05
N ASP A 650 -4.89 11.78 -16.28
CA ASP A 650 -4.44 11.61 -14.89
C ASP A 650 -5.62 11.43 -13.91
N PHE A 651 -5.32 11.29 -12.61
CA PHE A 651 -6.32 11.08 -11.56
C PHE A 651 -7.35 12.21 -11.44
N ASN A 652 -7.02 13.41 -11.93
CA ASN A 652 -7.90 14.59 -11.97
C ASN A 652 -8.69 14.70 -13.28
N GLY A 653 -8.57 13.71 -14.16
CA GLY A 653 -9.13 13.70 -15.51
C GLY A 653 -8.41 14.59 -16.49
N VAL A 654 -7.21 15.09 -16.18
CA VAL A 654 -6.46 16.02 -17.03
C VAL A 654 -5.72 15.26 -18.12
N TYR A 655 -5.77 15.77 -19.35
CA TYR A 655 -4.93 15.30 -20.46
C TYR A 655 -4.18 16.48 -21.11
N VAL A 656 -3.03 16.18 -21.70
CA VAL A 656 -2.18 17.17 -22.39
C VAL A 656 -1.57 16.55 -23.64
N PHE A 657 -1.70 17.25 -24.76
CA PHE A 657 -0.92 17.04 -25.98
C PHE A 657 0.06 18.19 -26.14
N ASN A 658 1.35 17.85 -26.16
CA ASN A 658 2.44 18.79 -26.44
C ASN A 658 2.87 18.70 -27.90
N ASN A 659 3.56 19.73 -28.38
CA ASN A 659 4.10 19.80 -29.73
C ASN A 659 3.02 19.62 -30.83
N VAL A 660 1.83 20.17 -30.61
CA VAL A 660 0.74 20.07 -31.60
C VAL A 660 1.04 21.02 -32.77
N PRO A 661 1.04 20.52 -34.02
CA PRO A 661 1.22 21.35 -35.20
C PRO A 661 0.01 22.28 -35.43
N THR A 662 0.04 23.08 -36.49
CA THR A 662 -1.15 23.80 -36.94
C THR A 662 -2.04 22.85 -37.74
N ALA A 663 -3.33 22.82 -37.44
CA ALA A 663 -4.27 21.93 -38.13
C ALA A 663 -4.28 22.19 -39.65
N VAL A 664 -4.29 21.11 -40.43
CA VAL A 664 -4.51 21.15 -41.88
C VAL A 664 -5.98 21.48 -42.16
N ASN A 665 -6.89 20.99 -41.31
CA ASN A 665 -8.30 21.33 -41.40
C ASN A 665 -8.58 22.77 -40.92
N PRO A 666 -9.29 23.61 -41.72
CA PRO A 666 -9.70 24.95 -41.29
C PRO A 666 -10.63 24.95 -40.07
N GLY A 667 -11.35 23.85 -39.85
CA GLY A 667 -12.21 23.60 -38.69
C GLY A 667 -11.47 23.15 -37.43
N GLY A 668 -10.13 23.12 -37.45
CA GLY A 668 -9.32 22.75 -36.29
C GLY A 668 -9.35 21.25 -35.95
N TYR A 669 -8.87 20.92 -34.76
CA TYR A 669 -8.78 19.56 -34.25
C TYR A 669 -10.10 19.05 -33.66
N THR A 670 -10.25 17.73 -33.69
CA THR A 670 -11.24 16.98 -32.93
C THR A 670 -10.52 16.22 -31.83
N VAL A 671 -10.94 16.37 -30.59
CA VAL A 671 -10.48 15.50 -29.49
C VAL A 671 -11.60 14.55 -29.11
N THR A 672 -11.28 13.26 -28.98
CA THR A 672 -12.21 12.23 -28.50
C THR A 672 -11.67 11.59 -27.23
N ALA A 673 -12.56 11.10 -26.36
CA ALA A 673 -12.22 10.36 -25.15
C ALA A 673 -13.09 9.10 -25.02
N CYS A 674 -12.51 8.03 -24.49
CA CYS A 674 -13.16 6.75 -24.26
C CYS A 674 -12.73 6.14 -22.91
N VAL A 675 -13.69 5.53 -22.20
CA VAL A 675 -13.43 4.67 -21.03
C VAL A 675 -14.48 3.56 -20.96
N TYR A 676 -14.11 2.41 -20.39
CA TYR A 676 -15.04 1.31 -20.11
C TYR A 676 -15.27 1.21 -18.60
N ILE A 677 -16.54 1.22 -18.18
CA ILE A 677 -16.95 1.06 -16.79
C ILE A 677 -18.03 -0.02 -16.74
N ASP A 678 -17.85 -1.07 -15.94
CA ASP A 678 -18.82 -2.17 -15.78
C ASP A 678 -19.27 -2.82 -17.11
N ASN A 679 -18.33 -3.02 -18.04
CA ASN A 679 -18.56 -3.50 -19.42
C ASN A 679 -19.34 -2.52 -20.32
N THR A 680 -19.65 -1.32 -19.84
CA THR A 680 -20.29 -0.25 -20.60
C THR A 680 -19.25 0.76 -21.07
N SER A 681 -19.26 1.09 -22.36
CA SER A 681 -18.41 2.14 -22.91
C SER A 681 -19.01 3.53 -22.70
N TYR A 682 -18.15 4.49 -22.39
CA TYR A 682 -18.46 5.91 -22.34
C TYR A 682 -17.60 6.64 -23.34
N PHE A 683 -18.22 7.48 -24.17
CA PHE A 683 -17.56 8.20 -25.25
C PHE A 683 -17.92 9.68 -25.22
N GLY A 684 -16.94 10.52 -25.52
CA GLY A 684 -17.11 11.96 -25.65
C GLY A 684 -16.22 12.52 -26.74
N PHE A 685 -16.66 13.60 -27.39
CA PHE A 685 -15.87 14.28 -28.41
C PHE A 685 -16.11 15.79 -28.42
N ARG A 686 -15.12 16.53 -28.91
CA ARG A 686 -15.21 17.97 -29.13
C ARG A 686 -14.45 18.32 -30.40
N THR A 687 -15.13 18.95 -31.34
CA THR A 687 -14.58 19.43 -32.60
C THR A 687 -14.28 20.93 -32.52
N GLY A 688 -13.61 21.51 -33.51
CA GLY A 688 -13.44 22.97 -33.57
C GLY A 688 -12.26 23.51 -32.76
N ILE A 689 -11.31 22.66 -32.35
CA ILE A 689 -10.26 23.07 -31.41
C ILE A 689 -9.09 23.70 -32.19
N THR A 690 -8.86 24.99 -32.00
CA THR A 690 -7.71 25.71 -32.52
C THR A 690 -6.57 25.73 -31.50
N VAL A 691 -5.32 25.65 -31.97
CA VAL A 691 -4.13 25.72 -31.11
C VAL A 691 -3.73 27.17 -30.83
N PRO A 692 -3.18 27.50 -29.64
CA PRO A 692 -3.13 26.67 -28.42
C PRO A 692 -4.47 26.67 -27.67
N ASN A 693 -4.79 25.58 -26.95
CA ASN A 693 -6.02 25.49 -26.17
C ASN A 693 -5.86 24.63 -24.91
N ASN A 694 -5.83 25.26 -23.74
CA ASN A 694 -5.65 24.55 -22.46
C ASN A 694 -6.96 24.20 -21.75
N ASN A 695 -8.11 24.44 -22.38
CA ASN A 695 -9.44 24.28 -21.80
C ASN A 695 -10.34 23.42 -22.71
N ALA A 696 -9.76 22.41 -23.37
CA ALA A 696 -10.48 21.49 -24.24
C ALA A 696 -11.22 20.39 -23.46
N ASN A 697 -12.10 20.79 -22.55
CA ASN A 697 -12.82 19.82 -21.72
C ASN A 697 -13.76 18.94 -22.55
N LEU A 698 -13.88 17.68 -22.13
CA LEU A 698 -14.73 16.66 -22.74
C LEU A 698 -15.72 16.14 -21.70
N PHE A 699 -16.92 15.87 -22.17
CA PHE A 699 -17.99 15.25 -21.39
C PHE A 699 -18.39 13.98 -22.11
N MET A 700 -18.23 12.85 -21.42
CA MET A 700 -18.55 11.53 -21.93
C MET A 700 -19.95 11.13 -21.48
N LEU A 701 -20.67 10.48 -22.40
CA LEU A 701 -21.96 9.85 -22.16
C LEU A 701 -21.82 8.37 -22.53
N GLU A 702 -22.76 7.55 -22.03
CA GLU A 702 -22.84 6.15 -22.44
C GLU A 702 -22.97 6.06 -23.96
N GLY A 703 -22.07 5.31 -24.58
CA GLY A 703 -21.99 5.21 -26.03
C GLY A 703 -20.76 4.42 -26.47
N PRO A 704 -20.80 3.80 -27.66
CA PRO A 704 -19.68 3.00 -28.16
C PRO A 704 -18.44 3.87 -28.35
N CYS A 705 -17.30 3.39 -27.87
CA CYS A 705 -16.01 3.99 -28.19
C CYS A 705 -15.72 3.79 -29.69
N SER A 706 -15.68 4.89 -30.44
CA SER A 706 -15.46 4.91 -31.91
C SER A 706 -14.07 5.37 -32.31
#